data_AF-A0AAD4CCD1-F1
#
_entry.id   AF-A0AAD4CCD1-F1
#
_cell.length_a   1.000
_cell.length_b   1.000
_cell.length_c   1.000
_cell.angle_alpha   90.00
_cell.angle_beta   90.00
_cell.angle_gamma   90.00
#
_symmetry.space_group_name_H-M   'P 1'
#
loop_
_entity.id
_entity.type
_entity.pdbx_description
1 polymer ?
#
loop_
_entity_poly.entity_id
_entity_poly.type
_entity_poly.pdbx_seq_one_letter_code
_entity_poly.pdbx_strand_id
1 'polypeptide(L)'
;MTIYIASLFLPYTVNFHQPQLRNRFSQSSNHAPAEAVSDPVSPPLNAAVSLFEKQNDTEKIGLTPGATTDHERIFTKAEQKQTGYPFPQVDDTTLMTESEAHSPVWGSTTSFNQPRPRPVIPPSPSILKHQEPVLNDARPSEKAHIHKAPPTIPIYFNKQRRDSFRKISFSGAEWTIETAEQGNGGLRNAVRSATDAGQLADQVWVGTLGMPTDALSGYMKTAIAEKLEDEYGSLTVYVSDGDFDGHYTHFCKKILWPVFHYQIPDNPKSKAYEDHSWIYYVKTNQAFAERIVRNWKRGDSIWVQDYHLLLVPAMLRKLLPDAQIGFFLHIAFPSSEVFRCLAPRKELLQGMLGANLIGFQTEEYCRHFLQTCSRILSVEATNEGVQLEDRFVNVHKFPIGIDPTSWDKRRQAADVEQWIQTISERYEGKRLIVSRDKIDGVRGIRQKLLSYELFLNTYPEWRDKVVLIQVATSTTEQPELEATISDIAMRINSTFSTLAHQPLVFLKQDLAFPQYLALISVADALMITSLREGMNLTSHEFVYCQDGKYGKYGNKKYGSLILSEFTGSASVFGNHALLVNPWNYRQCAEAIHTALERTEEERKQVWEELHRAVLQNSTSNWVKSFNETLNRVWNEQSSREIMAVPRLSFSKLQLHYRQAAGRLIIVDYEGTLASWGSSKSIIVTTPQRAITALTELTDDPKNVVFVMSSRMPEEMERLFRLVANLGLIAENGCFVREPGTEDWFKLTNKEQTDAWKVAVRQILEYYQERAEGSWIEQRHCSLMFHYGSADDQVAAARLAAECVGHINDSCISQGVHAVLVDGALVVEPADTNKSSAAAMVWRHCLERSEQGRRVERPEFLLAIGDGRDDEPVFRWANQLESTKAVDFAMTVTLGSRSTEAKATLTQGVTDMASPAVVNPAFKEAINVTPLDSHRYSAFLQDGWCIGTVPNGGYSAAVLYQLAITHFAQTHPTRYNEPATPIAMQLVFLRRTASGPAVLTVQDTKLGARTSTIHVTLSQVNEKNPQELDAKITGYITVSPASAEEGISAPGDWTLYPEPIPGSGPNGRVNLENLDRTGQDGDWVRLAAPFAEFRRATQQIELYGPDPAKGKPWALDQWAQFRAGGDRNARWTDAAVAFLVDMFPMALDGFDSMSSASDLETLSKKPKPAAKWYPTVTMNIDFKKRLPAQGVKWLYSRVHTKLVHNGRTDLDVVVLDEQGDVVALCTQVGLVLSASRNLGQRKGKL
;
A
#
# COMPACT_ATOMS: atom_id res chain seq x y z
N MET A 1 -0.82 -18.68 -11.62
CA MET A 1 -0.48 -17.27 -11.37
C MET A 1 -1.81 -16.58 -11.39
N THR A 2 -2.39 -16.50 -10.20
CA THR A 2 -3.79 -16.16 -10.03
C THR A 2 -3.94 -14.65 -10.05
N ILE A 3 -4.98 -14.16 -10.72
CA ILE A 3 -5.31 -12.73 -10.76
C ILE A 3 -6.49 -12.50 -9.82
N TYR A 4 -6.22 -11.87 -8.67
CA TYR A 4 -7.22 -11.53 -7.66
C TYR A 4 -7.97 -10.25 -8.05
N ILE A 5 -9.20 -10.39 -8.52
CA ILE A 5 -10.05 -9.27 -9.00
C ILE A 5 -10.95 -8.80 -7.86
N ALA A 6 -10.53 -7.74 -7.18
CA ALA A 6 -11.20 -7.20 -6.00
C ALA A 6 -12.21 -6.09 -6.38
N SER A 7 -13.50 -6.37 -6.20
CA SER A 7 -14.61 -5.45 -6.45
C SER A 7 -15.65 -5.52 -5.33
N LEU A 8 -16.35 -4.42 -5.02
CA LEU A 8 -17.26 -4.37 -3.86
C LEU A 8 -18.28 -5.52 -3.84
N PHE A 9 -18.81 -5.89 -5.01
CA PHE A 9 -19.71 -7.01 -5.22
C PHE A 9 -19.01 -8.11 -6.03
N LEU A 10 -19.22 -9.38 -5.66
CA LEU A 10 -18.85 -10.55 -6.47
C LEU A 10 -19.70 -10.62 -7.75
N PRO A 11 -19.29 -11.40 -8.77
CA PRO A 11 -20.16 -11.75 -9.89
C PRO A 11 -21.38 -12.60 -9.51
N TYR A 12 -21.33 -13.29 -8.37
CA TYR A 12 -22.36 -14.20 -7.90
C TYR A 12 -22.96 -13.79 -6.54
N THR A 13 -24.21 -14.18 -6.32
CA THR A 13 -24.98 -13.98 -5.07
C THR A 13 -25.71 -15.28 -4.71
N VAL A 14 -26.52 -15.27 -3.64
CA VAL A 14 -27.23 -16.47 -3.14
C VAL A 14 -28.73 -16.24 -3.15
N ASN A 15 -29.49 -17.24 -3.60
CA ASN A 15 -30.96 -17.25 -3.57
C ASN A 15 -31.44 -18.38 -2.66
N PHE A 16 -32.32 -18.10 -1.70
CA PHE A 16 -32.77 -19.10 -0.71
C PHE A 16 -34.11 -19.71 -1.12
N HIS A 17 -34.17 -21.03 -1.16
CA HIS A 17 -35.38 -21.80 -1.47
C HIS A 17 -36.15 -22.12 -0.19
N GLN A 18 -37.45 -21.78 -0.17
CA GLN A 18 -38.32 -22.14 0.95
C GLN A 18 -38.88 -23.55 0.75
N PRO A 19 -38.83 -24.44 1.76
CA PRO A 19 -39.48 -25.74 1.67
C PRO A 19 -41.00 -25.55 1.57
N GLN A 20 -41.57 -25.86 0.41
CA GLN A 20 -43.02 -25.79 0.19
C GLN A 20 -43.74 -26.75 1.13
N LEU A 21 -44.51 -26.20 2.08
CA LEU A 21 -45.49 -26.98 2.84
C LEU A 21 -46.56 -27.51 1.88
N ARG A 22 -46.42 -28.79 1.49
CA ARG A 22 -47.44 -29.53 0.73
C ARG A 22 -48.76 -29.53 1.52
N ASN A 23 -49.67 -28.62 1.17
CA ASN A 23 -51.03 -28.60 1.68
C ASN A 23 -51.79 -29.86 1.20
N ARG A 24 -51.67 -30.95 1.97
CA ARG A 24 -52.59 -32.09 1.91
C ARG A 24 -53.94 -31.68 2.49
N PHE A 25 -54.78 -31.08 1.67
CA PHE A 25 -56.23 -31.13 1.85
C PHE A 25 -56.86 -31.73 0.59
N SER A 26 -57.54 -32.86 0.79
CA SER A 26 -58.20 -33.64 -0.25
C SER A 26 -59.47 -32.95 -0.74
N GLN A 27 -59.80 -33.15 -2.01
CA GLN A 27 -61.13 -32.83 -2.54
C GLN A 27 -62.21 -33.66 -1.82
N SER A 28 -63.27 -32.99 -1.37
CA SER A 28 -64.59 -33.61 -1.16
C SER A 28 -65.66 -32.58 -1.47
N SER A 29 -66.46 -32.81 -2.50
CA SER A 29 -67.61 -32.00 -2.86
C SER A 29 -68.73 -32.13 -1.82
N ASN A 30 -69.54 -31.09 -1.61
CA ASN A 30 -71.02 -31.17 -1.69
C ASN A 30 -71.74 -29.82 -1.46
N HIS A 31 -72.55 -29.43 -2.45
CA HIS A 31 -73.79 -28.63 -2.37
C HIS A 31 -73.80 -27.21 -1.76
N ALA A 32 -74.95 -26.53 -1.91
CA ALA A 32 -75.18 -25.08 -1.78
C ALA A 32 -76.57 -24.80 -1.10
N PRO A 33 -77.35 -23.74 -1.43
CA PRO A 33 -77.31 -22.40 -0.79
C PRO A 33 -78.65 -21.91 -0.16
N ALA A 34 -78.61 -20.84 0.66
CA ALA A 34 -79.70 -19.91 1.07
C ALA A 34 -79.08 -18.78 1.94
N GLU A 35 -79.41 -17.47 1.97
CA GLU A 35 -80.65 -16.66 1.91
C GLU A 35 -81.09 -16.01 3.27
N ALA A 36 -80.49 -14.85 3.58
CA ALA A 36 -81.07 -13.52 3.89
C ALA A 36 -82.22 -13.23 4.92
N VAL A 37 -82.15 -11.99 5.46
CA VAL A 37 -83.20 -11.10 6.07
C VAL A 37 -83.70 -11.31 7.52
N SER A 38 -83.42 -10.35 8.44
CA SER A 38 -84.42 -9.42 9.06
C SER A 38 -83.89 -8.59 10.28
N ASP A 39 -83.67 -7.28 10.12
CA ASP A 39 -84.45 -6.12 10.67
C ASP A 39 -85.25 -6.20 12.01
N PRO A 40 -85.72 -5.07 12.64
CA PRO A 40 -85.54 -3.62 12.31
C PRO A 40 -85.43 -2.60 13.52
N VAL A 41 -85.49 -1.28 13.20
CA VAL A 41 -86.03 -0.11 13.99
C VAL A 41 -85.05 0.84 14.77
N SER A 42 -85.26 2.15 14.55
CA SER A 42 -84.58 3.35 15.11
C SER A 42 -85.58 4.20 15.96
N PRO A 43 -85.54 5.56 16.12
CA PRO A 43 -84.53 6.64 15.99
C PRO A 43 -84.41 7.43 17.35
N PRO A 44 -84.06 8.75 17.47
CA PRO A 44 -83.46 9.78 16.57
C PRO A 44 -82.19 10.46 17.25
N LEU A 45 -81.69 11.70 17.06
CA LEU A 45 -81.90 12.92 16.22
C LEU A 45 -80.60 13.80 16.28
N ASN A 46 -80.57 14.95 15.57
CA ASN A 46 -79.69 16.13 15.73
C ASN A 46 -78.15 16.03 15.57
N ALA A 47 -77.70 16.21 14.31
CA ALA A 47 -76.67 17.16 13.81
C ALA A 47 -75.30 17.33 14.55
N ALA A 48 -74.15 17.44 13.84
CA ALA A 48 -73.95 18.13 12.56
C ALA A 48 -72.83 17.56 11.65
N VAL A 49 -72.69 18.19 10.47
CA VAL A 49 -71.95 17.78 9.26
C VAL A 49 -70.42 17.87 9.37
N SER A 50 -69.70 16.83 8.90
CA SER A 50 -68.77 16.93 7.74
C SER A 50 -68.25 15.57 7.26
N LEU A 51 -67.89 15.46 5.98
CA LEU A 51 -67.37 14.23 5.36
C LEU A 51 -65.84 14.15 5.50
N PHE A 52 -65.33 13.00 5.97
CA PHE A 52 -64.21 12.21 5.39
C PHE A 52 -63.76 11.16 6.42
N GLU A 53 -64.18 9.90 6.25
CA GLU A 53 -63.60 8.78 7.01
C GLU A 53 -63.33 7.58 6.09
N LYS A 54 -62.29 6.81 6.41
CA LYS A 54 -61.64 5.87 5.48
C LYS A 54 -62.20 4.45 5.64
N GLN A 55 -62.78 3.90 4.58
CA GLN A 55 -62.80 2.45 4.42
C GLN A 55 -61.45 1.98 3.87
N ASN A 56 -60.85 1.00 4.54
CA ASN A 56 -59.70 0.28 4.00
C ASN A 56 -60.25 -0.90 3.21
N ASP A 57 -60.13 -0.85 1.89
CA ASP A 57 -60.15 -2.03 1.04
C ASP A 57 -58.83 -2.14 0.27
N THR A 58 -58.54 -3.34 -0.23
CA THR A 58 -57.23 -3.66 -0.84
C THR A 58 -57.12 -3.17 -2.29
N GLU A 59 -56.99 -1.86 -2.47
CA GLU A 59 -56.71 -1.29 -3.78
C GLU A 59 -55.27 -1.56 -4.25
N LYS A 60 -55.12 -1.62 -5.58
CA LYS A 60 -53.84 -1.80 -6.27
C LYS A 60 -52.96 -0.56 -6.08
N ILE A 61 -51.64 -0.73 -6.19
CA ILE A 61 -50.72 0.41 -6.30
C ILE A 61 -51.17 1.28 -7.48
N GLY A 62 -51.44 2.56 -7.21
CA GLY A 62 -52.04 3.47 -8.18
C GLY A 62 -51.12 3.74 -9.37
N LEU A 63 -51.65 3.55 -10.58
CA LEU A 63 -51.04 4.06 -11.81
C LEU A 63 -51.01 5.59 -11.77
N THR A 64 -49.95 6.19 -12.31
CA THR A 64 -49.75 7.64 -12.32
C THR A 64 -50.90 8.36 -13.04
N PRO A 65 -51.61 9.31 -12.39
CA PRO A 65 -52.69 10.06 -13.04
C PRO A 65 -52.17 10.96 -14.17
N GLY A 66 -52.23 10.46 -15.41
CA GLY A 66 -51.82 11.20 -16.61
C GLY A 66 -51.48 10.34 -17.82
N ALA A 67 -51.05 9.09 -17.62
CA ALA A 67 -50.64 8.19 -18.71
C ALA A 67 -51.50 6.92 -18.74
N THR A 68 -52.31 6.78 -19.79
CA THR A 68 -53.02 5.53 -20.14
C THR A 68 -53.01 5.31 -21.66
N THR A 69 -51.86 5.48 -22.30
CA THR A 69 -51.69 5.22 -23.74
C THR A 69 -51.29 3.77 -24.00
N ASP A 70 -51.61 3.25 -25.18
CA ASP A 70 -51.16 1.92 -25.61
C ASP A 70 -49.65 1.84 -25.90
N HIS A 71 -48.91 2.96 -25.79
CA HIS A 71 -47.46 3.02 -25.95
C HIS A 71 -46.72 2.30 -24.81
N GLU A 72 -47.10 2.51 -23.56
CA GLU A 72 -46.47 1.85 -22.40
C GLU A 72 -46.85 0.36 -22.30
N ARG A 73 -48.04 0.00 -22.80
CA ARG A 73 -48.62 -1.36 -22.69
C ARG A 73 -47.87 -2.48 -23.43
N ILE A 74 -46.91 -2.20 -24.30
CA ILE A 74 -46.06 -3.28 -24.85
C ILE A 74 -44.97 -3.70 -23.87
N PHE A 75 -44.42 -2.77 -23.09
CA PHE A 75 -43.33 -3.05 -22.17
C PHE A 75 -43.86 -3.71 -20.88
N THR A 76 -45.10 -3.43 -20.47
CA THR A 76 -45.73 -3.98 -19.26
C THR A 76 -46.52 -5.29 -19.45
N LYS A 77 -46.81 -5.73 -20.68
CA LYS A 77 -47.69 -6.89 -20.94
C LYS A 77 -47.11 -8.28 -20.59
N ALA A 78 -45.87 -8.37 -20.11
CA ALA A 78 -45.16 -9.63 -19.88
C ALA A 78 -45.60 -10.39 -18.61
N GLU A 79 -46.03 -9.70 -17.55
CA GLU A 79 -46.23 -10.31 -16.22
C GLU A 79 -47.33 -11.40 -16.17
N GLN A 80 -48.27 -11.41 -17.13
CA GLN A 80 -49.41 -12.34 -17.13
C GLN A 80 -49.21 -13.63 -17.95
N LYS A 81 -47.96 -13.98 -18.31
CA LYS A 81 -47.63 -15.27 -18.96
C LYS A 81 -46.41 -16.01 -18.37
N GLN A 82 -46.13 -15.85 -17.08
CA GLN A 82 -45.10 -16.66 -16.39
C GLN A 82 -45.47 -18.15 -16.23
N THR A 83 -46.71 -18.56 -16.49
CA THR A 83 -47.13 -19.97 -16.48
C THR A 83 -47.15 -20.57 -17.90
N GLY A 84 -46.07 -21.22 -18.31
CA GLY A 84 -46.09 -22.17 -19.44
C GLY A 84 -45.18 -21.90 -20.64
N TYR A 85 -44.11 -21.11 -20.50
CA TYR A 85 -42.99 -21.14 -21.45
C TYR A 85 -41.80 -21.89 -20.85
N PRO A 86 -41.08 -22.73 -21.63
CA PRO A 86 -39.87 -23.36 -21.17
C PRO A 86 -38.76 -22.31 -21.07
N PHE A 87 -38.29 -22.05 -19.85
CA PHE A 87 -36.94 -21.52 -19.68
C PHE A 87 -35.95 -22.52 -20.33
N PRO A 88 -34.94 -22.05 -21.08
CA PRO A 88 -33.72 -22.83 -21.28
C PRO A 88 -33.19 -23.28 -19.92
N GLN A 89 -32.59 -24.47 -19.85
CA GLN A 89 -32.09 -25.00 -18.57
C GLN A 89 -31.08 -24.04 -17.92
N VAL A 90 -31.14 -23.94 -16.59
CA VAL A 90 -30.32 -23.03 -15.76
C VAL A 90 -28.85 -23.50 -15.68
N ASP A 91 -28.49 -24.57 -16.40
CA ASP A 91 -27.13 -25.10 -16.53
C ASP A 91 -26.20 -24.20 -17.38
N ASP A 92 -26.76 -23.20 -18.10
CA ASP A 92 -26.01 -22.35 -19.03
C ASP A 92 -25.49 -21.06 -18.37
N THR A 93 -24.31 -21.15 -17.73
CA THR A 93 -23.62 -20.04 -17.03
C THR A 93 -23.09 -18.93 -17.96
N THR A 94 -23.51 -18.88 -19.22
CA THR A 94 -23.01 -17.98 -20.29
C THR A 94 -23.81 -16.70 -20.47
N LEU A 95 -24.62 -16.31 -19.47
CA LEU A 95 -25.46 -15.11 -19.54
C LEU A 95 -24.61 -13.83 -19.56
N MET A 96 -24.88 -12.99 -20.56
CA MET A 96 -24.27 -11.66 -20.68
C MET A 96 -24.92 -10.72 -19.66
N THR A 97 -24.11 -10.06 -18.85
CA THR A 97 -24.60 -9.02 -17.93
C THR A 97 -24.79 -7.73 -18.71
N GLU A 98 -25.82 -6.94 -18.43
CA GLU A 98 -25.91 -5.58 -18.98
C GLU A 98 -24.81 -4.70 -18.41
N SER A 99 -24.07 -3.96 -19.25
CA SER A 99 -22.94 -3.16 -18.78
C SER A 99 -23.36 -2.08 -17.79
N GLU A 100 -24.56 -1.51 -17.98
CA GLU A 100 -25.19 -0.52 -17.10
C GLU A 100 -26.45 -1.07 -16.39
N ALA A 101 -26.50 -2.38 -16.09
CA ALA A 101 -27.56 -3.03 -15.32
C ALA A 101 -28.06 -2.19 -14.12
N HIS A 102 -29.36 -2.19 -13.84
CA HIS A 102 -29.84 -1.61 -12.58
C HIS A 102 -29.35 -2.46 -11.41
N SER A 103 -28.61 -1.83 -10.49
CA SER A 103 -28.22 -2.46 -9.23
C SER A 103 -29.29 -2.09 -8.20
N PRO A 104 -30.14 -3.04 -7.75
CA PRO A 104 -31.16 -2.74 -6.74
C PRO A 104 -30.51 -2.23 -5.45
N VAL A 105 -31.25 -1.43 -4.69
CA VAL A 105 -30.80 -0.92 -3.38
C VAL A 105 -30.38 -2.09 -2.51
N TRP A 106 -29.29 -1.94 -1.77
CA TRP A 106 -28.71 -3.04 -1.02
C TRP A 106 -29.72 -3.60 0.00
N GLY A 107 -30.01 -4.90 -0.10
CA GLY A 107 -31.06 -5.57 0.69
C GLY A 107 -32.51 -5.36 0.21
N SER A 108 -32.73 -4.84 -1.01
CA SER A 108 -34.07 -4.64 -1.61
C SER A 108 -34.32 -5.44 -2.90
N THR A 109 -33.55 -6.51 -3.16
CA THR A 109 -33.68 -7.34 -4.38
C THR A 109 -35.10 -7.85 -4.58
N THR A 110 -35.67 -7.62 -5.76
CA THR A 110 -37.02 -8.11 -6.13
C THR A 110 -37.01 -9.53 -6.70
N SER A 111 -35.91 -9.93 -7.32
CA SER A 111 -35.79 -11.19 -8.09
C SER A 111 -35.39 -12.40 -7.25
N PHE A 112 -34.73 -12.18 -6.10
CA PHE A 112 -34.18 -13.23 -5.24
C PHE A 112 -34.76 -13.19 -3.83
N ASN A 113 -35.00 -14.36 -3.23
CA ASN A 113 -35.46 -14.48 -1.85
C ASN A 113 -34.28 -14.35 -0.88
N GLN A 114 -33.88 -13.11 -0.60
CA GLN A 114 -32.72 -12.77 0.24
C GLN A 114 -33.10 -12.17 1.60
N PRO A 115 -32.18 -12.17 2.59
CA PRO A 115 -32.40 -11.48 3.84
C PRO A 115 -32.51 -9.96 3.67
N ARG A 116 -33.31 -9.31 4.52
CA ARG A 116 -33.40 -7.84 4.60
C ARG A 116 -32.44 -7.29 5.65
N PRO A 117 -31.95 -6.03 5.51
CA PRO A 117 -31.01 -5.44 6.46
C PRO A 117 -31.60 -5.42 7.87
N ARG A 118 -30.79 -5.79 8.87
CA ARG A 118 -31.18 -5.57 10.27
C ARG A 118 -30.90 -4.10 10.63
N PRO A 119 -31.90 -3.32 11.11
CA PRO A 119 -31.68 -1.93 11.42
C PRO A 119 -30.78 -1.78 12.66
N VAL A 120 -29.52 -1.39 12.42
CA VAL A 120 -28.78 -0.60 13.40
C VAL A 120 -29.56 0.72 13.55
N ILE A 121 -29.81 1.17 14.78
CA ILE A 121 -30.52 2.42 15.02
C ILE A 121 -29.61 3.56 14.51
N PRO A 122 -30.01 4.34 13.48
CA PRO A 122 -29.22 5.46 13.04
C PRO A 122 -29.15 6.51 14.15
N PRO A 123 -28.03 7.25 14.30
CA PRO A 123 -27.94 8.33 15.26
C PRO A 123 -29.09 9.32 15.02
N SER A 124 -29.78 9.72 16.09
CA SER A 124 -31.04 10.46 15.94
C SER A 124 -30.80 11.82 15.26
N PRO A 125 -31.78 12.33 14.48
CA PRO A 125 -31.72 13.69 13.92
C PRO A 125 -31.51 14.79 14.98
N SER A 126 -31.72 14.48 16.26
CA SER A 126 -31.46 15.33 17.42
C SER A 126 -30.02 15.84 17.52
N ILE A 127 -29.02 15.17 16.91
CA ILE A 127 -27.64 15.69 16.86
C ILE A 127 -27.57 17.06 16.14
N LEU A 128 -28.55 17.38 15.28
CA LEU A 128 -28.70 18.69 14.65
C LEU A 128 -29.20 19.81 15.61
N LYS A 129 -29.39 19.53 16.90
CA LYS A 129 -29.94 20.49 17.89
C LYS A 129 -29.05 20.70 19.12
N HIS A 130 -27.78 21.07 18.91
CA HIS A 130 -26.97 21.72 19.95
C HIS A 130 -26.32 23.02 19.45
N GLN A 131 -27.14 24.08 19.43
CA GLN A 131 -26.67 25.47 19.56
C GLN A 131 -27.39 26.12 20.76
N GLU A 132 -26.95 25.77 21.96
CA GLU A 132 -27.16 26.59 23.16
C GLU A 132 -25.80 26.76 23.87
N PRO A 133 -25.43 27.97 24.31
CA PRO A 133 -24.12 28.22 24.90
C PRO A 133 -24.06 27.69 26.34
N VAL A 134 -23.22 26.68 26.57
CA VAL A 134 -22.91 26.22 27.92
C VAL A 134 -22.04 27.28 28.62
N LEU A 135 -22.66 28.04 29.52
CA LEU A 135 -21.93 28.84 30.49
C LEU A 135 -21.25 27.93 31.51
N ASN A 136 -20.01 28.25 31.88
CA ASN A 136 -19.29 27.57 32.95
C ASN A 136 -19.98 27.77 34.29
N ASP A 137 -20.11 26.71 35.08
CA ASP A 137 -19.73 26.78 36.49
C ASP A 137 -19.29 25.41 37.03
N ALA A 138 -18.55 25.38 38.14
CA ALA A 138 -17.79 24.22 38.57
C ALA A 138 -18.06 23.79 40.03
N ARG A 139 -18.16 22.46 40.27
CA ARG A 139 -17.59 21.72 41.43
C ARG A 139 -17.87 20.21 41.37
N PRO A 140 -17.07 19.36 42.07
CA PRO A 140 -17.17 17.91 41.98
C PRO A 140 -17.90 17.22 43.16
N SER A 141 -18.62 16.13 42.83
CA SER A 141 -18.86 14.89 43.61
C SER A 141 -19.19 14.91 45.12
N GLU A 142 -20.31 14.26 45.48
CA GLU A 142 -20.40 13.46 46.71
C GLU A 142 -21.34 12.22 46.53
N LYS A 143 -21.51 11.36 47.56
CA LYS A 143 -21.96 9.96 47.40
C LYS A 143 -23.20 9.55 48.22
N ALA A 144 -23.95 8.57 47.69
CA ALA A 144 -24.87 7.64 48.40
C ALA A 144 -26.20 8.22 48.97
N HIS A 145 -27.26 7.46 49.33
CA HIS A 145 -27.51 6.00 49.36
C HIS A 145 -29.03 5.64 49.35
N ILE A 146 -29.38 4.44 48.86
CA ILE A 146 -30.45 3.50 49.34
C ILE A 146 -31.97 3.68 48.97
N HIS A 147 -32.48 2.62 48.32
CA HIS A 147 -33.83 2.03 48.13
C HIS A 147 -35.15 2.61 48.70
N LYS A 148 -36.23 2.52 47.87
CA LYS A 148 -37.46 1.72 48.11
C LYS A 148 -38.35 1.58 46.83
N ALA A 149 -39.35 0.69 46.85
CA ALA A 149 -40.32 0.36 45.78
C ALA A 149 -41.57 -0.36 46.38
N PRO A 150 -42.63 -0.77 45.64
CA PRO A 150 -43.16 -0.40 44.31
C PRO A 150 -44.57 0.26 44.47
N PRO A 151 -45.77 -0.20 43.99
CA PRO A 151 -46.22 -0.77 42.69
C PRO A 151 -47.56 -0.20 42.09
N THR A 152 -47.71 -0.25 40.75
CA THR A 152 -49.01 -0.37 39.97
C THR A 152 -50.08 0.76 40.07
N ILE A 153 -51.11 0.91 39.20
CA ILE A 153 -51.60 0.14 38.01
C ILE A 153 -51.75 1.09 36.75
N PRO A 154 -52.60 0.93 35.68
CA PRO A 154 -52.14 1.23 34.30
C PRO A 154 -52.94 2.28 33.49
N ILE A 155 -52.46 2.59 32.27
CA ILE A 155 -53.31 2.98 31.12
C ILE A 155 -52.94 2.10 29.92
N TYR A 156 -53.95 1.58 29.20
CA TYR A 156 -53.79 0.75 28.01
C TYR A 156 -53.57 1.60 26.74
N PHE A 157 -52.62 1.20 25.90
CA PHE A 157 -52.67 1.46 24.46
C PHE A 157 -52.30 0.18 23.68
N ASN A 158 -52.97 -0.05 22.55
CA ASN A 158 -53.10 -1.37 21.94
C ASN A 158 -51.80 -1.93 21.32
N LYS A 159 -51.14 -2.85 22.03
CA LYS A 159 -50.03 -3.66 21.52
C LYS A 159 -50.50 -4.90 20.74
N GLN A 160 -51.46 -4.74 19.82
CA GLN A 160 -51.98 -5.81 18.95
C GLN A 160 -52.32 -5.33 17.53
N ARG A 161 -51.30 -5.16 16.67
CA ARG A 161 -51.33 -5.37 15.19
C ARG A 161 -50.03 -4.89 14.53
N ARG A 162 -48.94 -5.66 14.64
CA ARG A 162 -47.81 -5.75 13.66
C ARG A 162 -46.70 -6.71 14.15
N ASP A 163 -47.09 -7.94 14.48
CA ASP A 163 -46.15 -9.05 14.77
C ASP A 163 -46.69 -10.35 14.15
N SER A 164 -46.89 -10.32 12.83
CA SER A 164 -47.46 -11.44 12.06
C SER A 164 -46.70 -11.75 10.77
N PHE A 165 -45.45 -11.28 10.64
CA PHE A 165 -44.47 -11.89 9.76
C PHE A 165 -43.65 -12.89 10.58
N ARG A 166 -43.70 -14.17 10.22
CA ARG A 166 -42.83 -15.20 10.81
C ARG A 166 -41.38 -14.75 10.68
N LYS A 167 -40.57 -14.91 11.73
CA LYS A 167 -39.10 -14.89 11.60
C LYS A 167 -38.69 -16.01 10.63
N ILE A 168 -38.37 -15.65 9.38
CA ILE A 168 -37.80 -16.57 8.41
C ILE A 168 -36.41 -16.95 8.92
N SER A 169 -36.26 -18.18 9.41
CA SER A 169 -34.97 -18.72 9.81
C SER A 169 -34.24 -19.22 8.56
N PHE A 170 -33.46 -18.33 7.93
CA PHE A 170 -32.60 -18.69 6.80
C PHE A 170 -31.59 -19.80 7.19
N SER A 171 -31.29 -19.97 8.48
CA SER A 171 -30.39 -20.95 9.10
C SER A 171 -30.56 -22.42 8.68
N GLY A 172 -31.66 -22.78 8.00
CA GLY A 172 -31.93 -24.12 7.48
C GLY A 172 -32.76 -24.10 6.19
N ALA A 173 -32.65 -23.03 5.39
CA ALA A 173 -33.17 -23.00 4.04
C ALA A 173 -32.17 -23.63 3.06
N GLU A 174 -32.66 -24.28 2.01
CA GLU A 174 -31.84 -24.66 0.85
C GLU A 174 -31.48 -23.40 0.06
N TRP A 175 -30.41 -23.43 -0.74
CA TRP A 175 -29.95 -22.26 -1.48
C TRP A 175 -29.18 -22.63 -2.75
N THR A 176 -29.27 -21.76 -3.75
CA THR A 176 -28.48 -21.80 -4.99
C THR A 176 -27.60 -20.55 -5.10
N ILE A 177 -26.53 -20.66 -5.88
CA ILE A 177 -25.68 -19.55 -6.27
C ILE A 177 -26.18 -19.04 -7.62
N GLU A 178 -26.46 -17.74 -7.71
CA GLU A 178 -27.04 -17.08 -8.87
C GLU A 178 -26.12 -15.95 -9.37
N THR A 179 -26.27 -15.51 -10.62
CA THR A 179 -25.56 -14.30 -11.10
C THR A 179 -26.12 -13.06 -10.41
N ALA A 180 -25.25 -12.20 -9.86
CA ALA A 180 -25.66 -11.05 -9.05
C ALA A 180 -26.09 -9.84 -9.91
N GLU A 181 -27.28 -9.28 -9.63
CA GLU A 181 -27.78 -8.05 -10.28
C GLU A 181 -26.94 -6.81 -9.96
N GLN A 182 -26.52 -6.66 -8.69
CA GLN A 182 -25.65 -5.55 -8.26
C GLN A 182 -24.22 -5.77 -8.75
N GLY A 183 -23.59 -4.76 -9.33
CA GLY A 183 -22.16 -4.79 -9.68
C GLY A 183 -21.79 -3.98 -10.92
N ASN A 184 -20.51 -4.03 -11.32
CA ASN A 184 -20.03 -3.44 -12.56
C ASN A 184 -20.16 -4.47 -13.70
N GLY A 185 -21.21 -4.34 -14.52
CA GLY A 185 -21.48 -5.23 -15.64
C GLY A 185 -20.41 -5.17 -16.74
N GLY A 186 -19.89 -3.98 -17.03
CA GLY A 186 -18.81 -3.77 -18.00
C GLY A 186 -17.53 -4.53 -17.62
N LEU A 187 -17.10 -4.42 -16.35
CA LEU A 187 -15.96 -5.16 -15.82
C LEU A 187 -16.17 -6.69 -15.89
N ARG A 188 -17.37 -7.19 -15.52
CA ARG A 188 -17.68 -8.63 -15.59
C ARG A 188 -17.64 -9.15 -17.02
N ASN A 189 -18.25 -8.42 -17.96
CA ASN A 189 -18.17 -8.73 -19.39
C ASN A 189 -16.73 -8.71 -19.88
N ALA A 190 -15.89 -7.80 -19.37
CA ALA A 190 -14.48 -7.73 -19.75
C ALA A 190 -13.66 -8.93 -19.29
N VAL A 191 -13.79 -9.29 -18.00
CA VAL A 191 -13.12 -10.45 -17.43
C VAL A 191 -13.59 -11.74 -18.13
N ARG A 192 -14.89 -11.91 -18.38
CA ARG A 192 -15.40 -13.07 -19.14
C ARG A 192 -14.87 -13.08 -20.56
N SER A 193 -14.98 -11.99 -21.32
CA SER A 193 -14.52 -11.93 -22.72
C SER A 193 -13.03 -12.27 -22.86
N ALA A 194 -12.19 -11.81 -21.93
CA ALA A 194 -10.77 -12.16 -21.89
C ALA A 194 -10.50 -13.60 -21.41
N THR A 195 -11.36 -14.18 -20.57
CA THR A 195 -11.30 -15.61 -20.20
C THR A 195 -11.68 -16.49 -21.40
N ASP A 196 -12.79 -16.19 -22.07
CA ASP A 196 -13.28 -16.87 -23.28
C ASP A 196 -12.26 -16.78 -24.44
N ALA A 197 -11.47 -15.70 -24.49
CA ALA A 197 -10.37 -15.49 -25.43
C ALA A 197 -9.03 -16.11 -25.01
N GLY A 198 -8.96 -16.79 -23.86
CA GLY A 198 -7.73 -17.41 -23.33
C GLY A 198 -6.64 -16.44 -22.87
N GLN A 199 -6.99 -15.17 -22.62
CA GLN A 199 -6.09 -14.10 -22.15
C GLN A 199 -6.02 -14.02 -20.62
N LEU A 200 -7.06 -14.51 -19.93
CA LEU A 200 -7.06 -14.82 -18.51
C LEU A 200 -7.27 -16.33 -18.35
N ALA A 201 -6.40 -16.99 -17.58
CA ALA A 201 -6.41 -18.45 -17.42
C ALA A 201 -6.61 -18.93 -15.97
N ASP A 202 -6.49 -18.02 -15.00
CA ASP A 202 -6.44 -18.28 -13.56
C ASP A 202 -6.82 -16.96 -12.85
N GLN A 203 -8.12 -16.74 -12.64
CA GLN A 203 -8.65 -15.53 -12.00
C GLN A 203 -9.60 -15.87 -10.86
N VAL A 204 -9.49 -15.10 -9.77
CA VAL A 204 -10.28 -15.28 -8.56
C VAL A 204 -10.91 -13.95 -8.17
N TRP A 205 -12.23 -13.90 -8.06
CA TRP A 205 -12.94 -12.69 -7.63
C TRP A 205 -12.89 -12.54 -6.11
N VAL A 206 -12.86 -11.30 -5.62
CA VAL A 206 -12.90 -10.99 -4.18
C VAL A 206 -13.92 -9.88 -3.95
N GLY A 207 -14.94 -10.14 -3.12
CA GLY A 207 -16.07 -9.21 -2.98
C GLY A 207 -17.14 -9.63 -1.97
N THR A 208 -18.14 -8.78 -1.79
CA THR A 208 -19.35 -9.09 -0.98
C THR A 208 -20.46 -9.73 -1.83
N LEU A 209 -21.43 -10.37 -1.18
CA LEU A 209 -22.54 -11.08 -1.84
C LEU A 209 -23.66 -10.17 -2.39
N GLY A 210 -23.58 -8.84 -2.21
CA GLY A 210 -24.67 -7.91 -2.58
C GLY A 210 -25.93 -7.96 -1.69
N MET A 211 -25.95 -8.86 -0.70
CA MET A 211 -27.07 -9.03 0.24
C MET A 211 -26.65 -8.81 1.70
N PRO A 212 -27.57 -8.42 2.59
CA PRO A 212 -27.39 -8.46 4.04
C PRO A 212 -27.02 -9.87 4.52
N THR A 213 -26.02 -9.97 5.39
CA THR A 213 -25.46 -11.26 5.82
C THR A 213 -25.65 -11.55 7.29
N ASP A 214 -25.96 -10.58 8.16
CA ASP A 214 -26.09 -10.84 9.60
C ASP A 214 -27.36 -11.62 9.97
N ALA A 215 -28.24 -11.85 9.01
CA ALA A 215 -29.31 -12.84 9.08
C ALA A 215 -28.82 -14.30 9.07
N LEU A 216 -27.62 -14.58 8.54
CA LEU A 216 -27.08 -15.92 8.31
C LEU A 216 -26.30 -16.43 9.52
N SER A 217 -26.34 -17.74 9.76
CA SER A 217 -25.52 -18.38 10.80
C SER A 217 -24.05 -18.49 10.36
N GLY A 218 -23.11 -18.57 11.30
CA GLY A 218 -21.68 -18.71 10.99
C GLY A 218 -21.36 -19.94 10.14
N TYR A 219 -22.03 -21.07 10.41
CA TYR A 219 -21.97 -22.27 9.57
C TYR A 219 -22.43 -22.01 8.14
N MET A 220 -23.54 -21.30 7.95
CA MET A 220 -24.07 -20.96 6.63
C MET A 220 -23.18 -19.96 5.87
N LYS A 221 -22.59 -18.96 6.57
CA LYS A 221 -21.57 -18.09 5.98
C LYS A 221 -20.34 -18.89 5.53
N THR A 222 -19.95 -19.92 6.28
CA THR A 222 -18.81 -20.80 5.93
C THR A 222 -19.13 -21.65 4.70
N ALA A 223 -20.25 -22.39 4.69
CA ALA A 223 -20.63 -23.25 3.57
C ALA A 223 -20.91 -22.48 2.26
N ILE A 224 -21.42 -21.23 2.35
CA ILE A 224 -21.55 -20.34 1.18
C ILE A 224 -20.19 -19.91 0.65
N ALA A 225 -19.24 -19.56 1.53
CA ALA A 225 -17.90 -19.16 1.14
C ALA A 225 -17.09 -20.31 0.55
N GLU A 226 -17.13 -21.50 1.15
CA GLU A 226 -16.48 -22.72 0.64
C GLU A 226 -17.00 -23.04 -0.78
N LYS A 227 -18.32 -23.08 -0.97
CA LYS A 227 -18.90 -23.37 -2.29
C LYS A 227 -18.55 -22.31 -3.34
N LEU A 228 -18.51 -21.02 -2.98
CA LEU A 228 -18.10 -19.95 -3.88
C LEU A 228 -16.60 -19.98 -4.20
N GLU A 229 -15.76 -20.42 -3.27
CA GLU A 229 -14.31 -20.57 -3.45
C GLU A 229 -13.99 -21.78 -4.35
N ASP A 230 -14.60 -22.94 -4.09
CA ASP A 230 -14.37 -24.20 -4.81
C ASP A 230 -15.03 -24.29 -6.20
N GLU A 231 -16.30 -23.89 -6.34
CA GLU A 231 -17.07 -24.04 -7.59
C GLU A 231 -17.10 -22.78 -8.47
N TYR A 232 -16.87 -21.59 -7.91
CA TYR A 232 -17.09 -20.29 -8.59
C TYR A 232 -15.88 -19.34 -8.54
N GLY A 233 -14.72 -19.78 -8.02
CA GLY A 233 -13.49 -18.97 -7.96
C GLY A 233 -13.67 -17.62 -7.26
N SER A 234 -14.50 -17.56 -6.21
CA SER A 234 -15.07 -16.33 -5.66
C SER A 234 -14.90 -16.24 -4.14
N LEU A 235 -13.86 -15.52 -3.70
CA LEU A 235 -13.54 -15.27 -2.30
C LEU A 235 -14.52 -14.25 -1.69
N THR A 236 -15.51 -14.77 -0.96
CA THR A 236 -16.44 -13.93 -0.21
C THR A 236 -15.71 -13.14 0.89
N VAL A 237 -16.01 -11.85 0.97
CA VAL A 237 -15.69 -10.93 2.07
C VAL A 237 -16.95 -10.69 2.90
N TYR A 238 -16.90 -11.03 4.19
CA TYR A 238 -17.99 -10.73 5.13
C TYR A 238 -17.66 -9.51 6.00
N VAL A 239 -18.56 -8.54 5.99
CA VAL A 239 -18.65 -7.41 6.92
C VAL A 239 -20.02 -7.42 7.60
N SER A 240 -20.20 -6.68 8.68
CA SER A 240 -21.53 -6.53 9.29
C SER A 240 -22.47 -5.71 8.41
N ASP A 241 -23.78 -5.91 8.55
CA ASP A 241 -24.80 -5.18 7.81
C ASP A 241 -24.66 -3.66 8.04
N GLY A 242 -24.29 -3.24 9.27
CA GLY A 242 -24.09 -1.84 9.64
C GLY A 242 -22.77 -1.25 9.12
N ASP A 243 -21.69 -2.03 9.07
CA ASP A 243 -20.43 -1.57 8.48
C ASP A 243 -20.57 -1.39 6.96
N PHE A 244 -21.34 -2.26 6.30
CA PHE A 244 -21.60 -2.14 4.86
C PHE A 244 -22.45 -0.91 4.52
N ASP A 245 -23.54 -0.64 5.25
CA ASP A 245 -24.38 0.55 5.00
C ASP A 245 -23.61 1.87 5.25
N GLY A 246 -22.76 1.89 6.27
CA GLY A 246 -21.85 3.00 6.56
C GLY A 246 -20.81 3.24 5.46
N HIS A 247 -20.23 2.17 4.89
CA HIS A 247 -19.32 2.27 3.73
C HIS A 247 -20.06 2.68 2.46
N TYR A 248 -21.09 1.93 2.05
CA TYR A 248 -21.66 2.01 0.72
C TYR A 248 -22.71 3.13 0.62
N THR A 249 -23.79 3.02 1.39
CA THR A 249 -24.92 3.94 1.35
C THR A 249 -24.55 5.33 1.84
N HIS A 250 -23.68 5.43 2.85
CA HIS A 250 -23.30 6.71 3.47
C HIS A 250 -22.04 7.31 2.85
N PHE A 251 -20.85 6.70 3.00
CA PHE A 251 -19.62 7.30 2.49
C PHE A 251 -19.52 7.27 0.95
N CYS A 252 -19.69 6.09 0.33
CA CYS A 252 -19.52 5.94 -1.11
C CYS A 252 -20.60 6.69 -1.91
N LYS A 253 -21.89 6.54 -1.57
CA LYS A 253 -22.99 7.13 -2.35
C LYS A 253 -23.36 8.58 -1.99
N LYS A 254 -23.06 9.08 -0.77
CA LYS A 254 -23.36 10.49 -0.40
C LYS A 254 -22.14 11.41 -0.32
N ILE A 255 -20.91 10.89 -0.37
CA ILE A 255 -19.68 11.72 -0.30
C ILE A 255 -18.80 11.50 -1.53
N LEU A 256 -18.32 10.28 -1.79
CA LEU A 256 -17.43 10.03 -2.94
C LEU A 256 -18.13 10.23 -4.29
N TRP A 257 -19.30 9.58 -4.50
CA TRP A 257 -20.00 9.62 -5.78
C TRP A 257 -20.38 11.04 -6.24
N PRO A 258 -20.95 11.92 -5.40
CA PRO A 258 -21.24 13.29 -5.81
C PRO A 258 -19.98 14.09 -6.13
N VAL A 259 -18.95 14.05 -5.27
CA VAL A 259 -17.72 14.86 -5.43
C VAL A 259 -16.94 14.44 -6.68
N PHE A 260 -16.79 13.15 -6.95
CA PHE A 260 -16.08 12.67 -8.15
C PHE A 260 -16.81 13.07 -9.45
N HIS A 261 -18.13 13.27 -9.39
CA HIS A 261 -18.97 13.76 -10.50
C HIS A 261 -19.28 15.27 -10.41
N TYR A 262 -18.47 16.05 -9.68
CA TYR A 262 -18.54 17.52 -9.58
C TYR A 262 -19.81 18.07 -8.91
N GLN A 263 -20.56 17.23 -8.18
CA GLN A 263 -21.76 17.60 -7.43
C GLN A 263 -21.39 17.80 -5.95
N ILE A 264 -20.78 18.95 -5.65
CA ILE A 264 -20.52 19.36 -4.26
C ILE A 264 -21.86 19.70 -3.60
N PRO A 265 -22.26 19.08 -2.47
CA PRO A 265 -23.54 19.39 -1.83
C PRO A 265 -23.58 20.79 -1.20
N ASP A 266 -24.60 21.59 -1.51
CA ASP A 266 -24.79 22.96 -0.96
C ASP A 266 -24.85 22.97 0.58
N ASN A 267 -25.44 21.92 1.16
CA ASN A 267 -25.27 21.57 2.56
C ASN A 267 -24.37 20.32 2.63
N PRO A 268 -23.06 20.45 2.89
CA PRO A 268 -22.27 19.31 3.34
C PRO A 268 -22.89 18.84 4.66
N LYS A 269 -23.43 17.61 4.69
CA LYS A 269 -23.79 16.94 5.95
C LYS A 269 -22.58 17.07 6.87
N SER A 270 -22.75 17.74 8.01
CA SER A 270 -21.66 18.34 8.78
C SER A 270 -20.49 17.38 8.99
N LYS A 271 -19.26 17.90 9.12
CA LYS A 271 -18.01 17.10 9.18
C LYS A 271 -18.13 15.82 10.05
N ALA A 272 -18.85 15.86 11.17
CA ALA A 272 -19.15 14.70 12.01
C ALA A 272 -19.81 13.50 11.28
N TYR A 273 -20.59 13.71 10.22
CA TYR A 273 -21.17 12.68 9.35
C TYR A 273 -20.11 12.05 8.43
N GLU A 274 -19.19 12.84 7.89
CA GLU A 274 -18.03 12.36 7.13
C GLU A 274 -17.06 11.60 8.05
N ASP A 275 -16.67 12.19 9.18
CA ASP A 275 -15.81 11.59 10.20
C ASP A 275 -16.41 10.26 10.74
N HIS A 276 -17.72 10.18 10.93
CA HIS A 276 -18.41 8.94 11.34
C HIS A 276 -18.47 7.90 10.21
N SER A 277 -18.82 8.29 8.98
CA SER A 277 -18.95 7.34 7.86
C SER A 277 -17.60 6.81 7.35
N TRP A 278 -16.54 7.61 7.46
CA TRP A 278 -15.16 7.23 7.14
C TRP A 278 -14.67 5.97 7.88
N ILE A 279 -15.03 5.81 9.16
CA ILE A 279 -14.62 4.65 9.96
C ILE A 279 -15.10 3.34 9.33
N TYR A 280 -16.32 3.31 8.80
CA TYR A 280 -16.90 2.14 8.12
C TYR A 280 -16.29 1.93 6.73
N TYR A 281 -15.93 3.02 6.04
CA TYR A 281 -15.17 2.94 4.79
C TYR A 281 -13.81 2.25 4.99
N VAL A 282 -13.06 2.67 6.01
CA VAL A 282 -11.76 2.08 6.39
C VAL A 282 -11.91 0.61 6.80
N LYS A 283 -12.88 0.27 7.68
CA LYS A 283 -13.15 -1.12 8.09
C LYS A 283 -13.40 -2.06 6.90
N THR A 284 -14.20 -1.61 5.94
CA THR A 284 -14.56 -2.44 4.78
C THR A 284 -13.36 -2.62 3.85
N ASN A 285 -12.58 -1.57 3.60
CA ASN A 285 -11.31 -1.68 2.85
C ASN A 285 -10.33 -2.65 3.55
N GLN A 286 -10.22 -2.58 4.87
CA GLN A 286 -9.37 -3.47 5.68
C GLN A 286 -9.82 -4.93 5.56
N ALA A 287 -11.13 -5.22 5.62
CA ALA A 287 -11.66 -6.58 5.44
C ALA A 287 -11.36 -7.18 4.05
N PHE A 288 -11.39 -6.35 3.00
CA PHE A 288 -10.95 -6.74 1.65
C PHE A 288 -9.45 -7.05 1.62
N ALA A 289 -8.61 -6.16 2.14
CA ALA A 289 -7.16 -6.36 2.17
C ALA A 289 -6.79 -7.65 2.93
N GLU A 290 -7.40 -7.91 4.08
CA GLU A 290 -7.17 -9.14 4.86
C GLU A 290 -7.60 -10.43 4.13
N ARG A 291 -8.73 -10.44 3.41
CA ARG A 291 -9.17 -11.63 2.66
C ARG A 291 -8.28 -11.91 1.44
N ILE A 292 -7.64 -10.89 0.87
CA ILE A 292 -6.64 -11.07 -0.19
C ILE A 292 -5.33 -11.60 0.42
N VAL A 293 -4.80 -10.95 1.47
CA VAL A 293 -3.52 -11.30 2.13
C VAL A 293 -3.49 -12.73 2.66
N ARG A 294 -4.62 -13.27 3.14
CA ARG A 294 -4.72 -14.65 3.63
C ARG A 294 -4.63 -15.73 2.54
N ASN A 295 -4.80 -15.36 1.27
CA ASN A 295 -4.90 -16.30 0.14
C ASN A 295 -3.79 -16.13 -0.91
N TRP A 296 -3.31 -14.89 -1.10
CA TRP A 296 -2.31 -14.51 -2.11
C TRP A 296 -0.99 -15.27 -1.95
N LYS A 297 -0.40 -15.70 -3.06
CA LYS A 297 0.92 -16.36 -3.09
C LYS A 297 1.90 -15.50 -3.90
N ARG A 298 3.20 -15.62 -3.60
CA ARG A 298 4.25 -14.83 -4.26
C ARG A 298 4.27 -15.13 -5.76
N GLY A 299 4.00 -14.09 -6.56
CA GLY A 299 3.87 -14.18 -8.02
C GLY A 299 2.44 -14.00 -8.53
N ASP A 300 1.43 -13.97 -7.67
CA ASP A 300 0.04 -13.68 -8.07
C ASP A 300 -0.21 -12.16 -8.22
N SER A 301 -1.12 -11.77 -9.10
CA SER A 301 -1.50 -10.37 -9.35
C SER A 301 -2.73 -9.96 -8.54
N ILE A 302 -2.85 -8.69 -8.17
CA ILE A 302 -4.04 -8.15 -7.50
C ILE A 302 -4.57 -6.94 -8.29
N TRP A 303 -5.83 -6.98 -8.68
CA TRP A 303 -6.54 -5.94 -9.44
C TRP A 303 -7.64 -5.35 -8.57
N VAL A 304 -7.41 -4.16 -8.01
CA VAL A 304 -8.38 -3.44 -7.18
C VAL A 304 -9.24 -2.53 -8.04
N GLN A 305 -10.56 -2.62 -7.90
CA GLN A 305 -11.51 -2.00 -8.81
C GLN A 305 -12.40 -0.96 -8.10
N ASP A 306 -12.36 0.25 -8.65
CA ASP A 306 -13.28 1.37 -8.43
C ASP A 306 -13.26 2.08 -7.04
N TYR A 307 -13.95 3.22 -6.95
CA TYR A 307 -13.92 4.17 -5.83
C TYR A 307 -14.36 3.60 -4.46
N HIS A 308 -14.91 2.39 -4.44
CA HIS A 308 -15.30 1.67 -3.23
C HIS A 308 -14.09 1.16 -2.43
N LEU A 309 -12.94 0.95 -3.08
CA LEU A 309 -11.78 0.23 -2.54
C LEU A 309 -10.48 1.05 -2.59
N LEU A 310 -10.56 2.39 -2.51
CA LEU A 310 -9.42 3.30 -2.72
C LEU A 310 -8.27 3.11 -1.72
N LEU A 311 -8.49 2.50 -0.55
CA LEU A 311 -7.44 2.29 0.47
C LEU A 311 -6.78 0.91 0.36
N VAL A 312 -7.43 -0.04 -0.32
CA VAL A 312 -6.95 -1.42 -0.45
C VAL A 312 -5.52 -1.51 -1.03
N PRO A 313 -5.10 -0.74 -2.07
CA PRO A 313 -3.76 -0.88 -2.62
C PRO A 313 -2.64 -0.58 -1.61
N ALA A 314 -2.81 0.45 -0.76
CA ALA A 314 -1.83 0.77 0.29
C ALA A 314 -1.88 -0.21 1.47
N MET A 315 -3.08 -0.66 1.87
CA MET A 315 -3.23 -1.70 2.89
C MET A 315 -2.56 -3.01 2.47
N LEU A 316 -2.69 -3.38 1.19
CA LEU A 316 -1.99 -4.51 0.59
C LEU A 316 -0.48 -4.29 0.54
N ARG A 317 0.01 -3.17 -0.02
CA ARG A 317 1.46 -2.87 -0.14
C ARG A 317 2.18 -2.96 1.21
N LYS A 318 1.53 -2.51 2.29
CA LYS A 318 2.09 -2.55 3.65
C LYS A 318 2.25 -3.98 4.20
N LEU A 319 1.43 -4.93 3.76
CA LEU A 319 1.45 -6.33 4.20
C LEU A 319 2.17 -7.25 3.20
N LEU A 320 2.20 -6.87 1.92
CA LEU A 320 2.80 -7.58 0.80
C LEU A 320 3.64 -6.59 -0.04
N PRO A 321 4.89 -6.27 0.37
CA PRO A 321 5.76 -5.38 -0.39
C PRO A 321 5.99 -5.89 -1.82
N ASP A 322 6.20 -7.20 -1.97
CA ASP A 322 6.39 -7.95 -3.22
C ASP A 322 5.11 -8.17 -4.07
N ALA A 323 3.99 -7.51 -3.77
CA ALA A 323 2.75 -7.73 -4.53
C ALA A 323 2.69 -6.90 -5.82
N GLN A 324 2.33 -7.56 -6.93
CA GLN A 324 1.92 -6.88 -8.16
C GLN A 324 0.48 -6.36 -8.00
N ILE A 325 0.32 -5.05 -7.85
CA ILE A 325 -0.98 -4.40 -7.58
C ILE A 325 -1.31 -3.42 -8.70
N GLY A 326 -2.38 -3.69 -9.44
CA GLY A 326 -3.05 -2.74 -10.31
C GLY A 326 -4.29 -2.17 -9.62
N PHE A 327 -4.53 -0.87 -9.77
CA PHE A 327 -5.79 -0.22 -9.41
C PHE A 327 -6.43 0.40 -10.66
N PHE A 328 -7.76 0.31 -10.80
CA PHE A 328 -8.48 0.98 -11.90
C PHE A 328 -9.75 1.69 -11.41
N LEU A 329 -9.92 2.96 -11.79
CA LEU A 329 -11.12 3.76 -11.48
C LEU A 329 -12.10 3.75 -12.66
N HIS A 330 -13.32 3.30 -12.44
CA HIS A 330 -14.35 3.23 -13.49
C HIS A 330 -15.10 4.56 -13.66
N ILE A 331 -15.26 5.32 -12.58
CA ILE A 331 -15.89 6.65 -12.57
C ILE A 331 -14.91 7.76 -12.99
N ALA A 332 -15.41 8.99 -13.14
CA ALA A 332 -14.58 10.16 -13.44
C ALA A 332 -13.66 10.52 -12.25
N PHE A 333 -12.47 11.09 -12.52
CA PHE A 333 -11.63 11.67 -11.46
C PHE A 333 -11.72 13.21 -11.46
N PRO A 334 -12.05 13.84 -10.31
CA PRO A 334 -12.25 15.28 -10.25
C PRO A 334 -10.94 16.07 -10.22
N SER A 335 -10.99 17.34 -10.58
CA SER A 335 -9.83 18.24 -10.49
C SER A 335 -9.37 18.42 -9.05
N SER A 336 -8.12 18.87 -8.86
CA SER A 336 -7.54 19.13 -7.52
C SER A 336 -8.34 20.16 -6.70
N GLU A 337 -9.25 20.90 -7.31
CA GLU A 337 -10.11 21.87 -6.61
C GLU A 337 -11.30 21.19 -5.95
N VAL A 338 -12.02 20.36 -6.71
CA VAL A 338 -13.16 19.59 -6.22
C VAL A 338 -12.70 18.47 -5.28
N PHE A 339 -11.55 17.83 -5.56
CA PHE A 339 -10.99 16.81 -4.67
C PHE A 339 -10.55 17.36 -3.31
N ARG A 340 -10.16 18.65 -3.21
CA ARG A 340 -9.84 19.31 -1.93
C ARG A 340 -11.03 19.42 -0.98
N CYS A 341 -12.27 19.30 -1.47
CA CYS A 341 -13.48 19.34 -0.64
C CYS A 341 -13.64 18.11 0.27
N LEU A 342 -12.98 16.98 -0.04
CA LEU A 342 -12.97 15.79 0.82
C LEU A 342 -12.09 16.03 2.06
N ALA A 343 -12.54 15.62 3.25
CA ALA A 343 -11.71 15.66 4.45
C ALA A 343 -10.56 14.63 4.41
N PRO A 344 -10.77 13.32 4.16
CA PRO A 344 -9.72 12.30 4.14
C PRO A 344 -8.96 12.25 2.79
N ARG A 345 -8.74 13.41 2.17
CA ARG A 345 -8.15 13.54 0.83
C ARG A 345 -6.71 13.05 0.74
N LYS A 346 -5.92 13.12 1.82
CA LYS A 346 -4.54 12.61 1.79
C LYS A 346 -4.53 11.09 1.82
N GLU A 347 -5.34 10.52 2.68
CA GLU A 347 -5.53 9.11 2.95
C GLU A 347 -6.06 8.37 1.70
N LEU A 348 -7.02 8.98 0.98
CA LEU A 348 -7.54 8.43 -0.28
C LEU A 348 -6.46 8.38 -1.38
N LEU A 349 -5.66 9.43 -1.55
CA LEU A 349 -4.57 9.47 -2.55
C LEU A 349 -3.45 8.48 -2.19
N GLN A 350 -3.01 8.48 -0.93
CA GLN A 350 -2.03 7.52 -0.41
C GLN A 350 -2.52 6.09 -0.56
N GLY A 351 -3.82 5.85 -0.36
CA GLY A 351 -4.51 4.60 -0.62
C GLY A 351 -4.30 4.09 -2.04
N MET A 352 -4.63 4.93 -3.04
CA MET A 352 -4.45 4.62 -4.47
C MET A 352 -2.98 4.37 -4.82
N LEU A 353 -2.08 5.21 -4.29
CA LEU A 353 -0.63 5.16 -4.52
C LEU A 353 0.06 3.89 -3.98
N GLY A 354 -0.64 2.99 -3.28
CA GLY A 354 -0.10 1.65 -2.97
C GLY A 354 0.03 0.71 -4.18
N ALA A 355 -0.67 1.01 -5.28
CA ALA A 355 -0.55 0.30 -6.54
C ALA A 355 0.81 0.53 -7.23
N ASN A 356 1.14 -0.33 -8.20
CA ASN A 356 2.24 -0.12 -9.16
C ASN A 356 1.73 0.63 -10.39
N LEU A 357 0.51 0.28 -10.84
CA LEU A 357 -0.20 0.92 -11.95
C LEU A 357 -1.56 1.42 -11.49
N ILE A 358 -1.85 2.70 -11.76
CA ILE A 358 -3.15 3.34 -11.56
C ILE A 358 -3.75 3.63 -12.94
N GLY A 359 -4.89 3.00 -13.23
CA GLY A 359 -5.62 3.14 -14.48
C GLY A 359 -6.85 4.04 -14.37
N PHE A 360 -7.07 4.89 -15.37
CA PHE A 360 -8.26 5.71 -15.52
C PHE A 360 -8.91 5.54 -16.90
N GLN A 361 -10.14 6.00 -17.05
CA GLN A 361 -10.86 5.97 -18.34
C GLN A 361 -10.28 6.94 -19.40
N THR A 362 -9.70 8.07 -18.99
CA THR A 362 -9.28 9.16 -19.90
C THR A 362 -7.98 9.84 -19.49
N GLU A 363 -7.36 10.56 -20.44
CA GLU A 363 -6.19 11.42 -20.22
C GLU A 363 -6.49 12.64 -19.31
N GLU A 364 -7.74 13.08 -19.26
CA GLU A 364 -8.17 14.14 -18.34
C GLU A 364 -8.04 13.69 -16.89
N TYR A 365 -8.53 12.49 -16.59
CA TYR A 365 -8.53 11.92 -15.24
C TYR A 365 -7.11 11.55 -14.78
N CYS A 366 -6.24 11.11 -15.70
CA CYS A 366 -4.81 10.91 -15.43
C CYS A 366 -4.14 12.22 -14.97
N ARG A 367 -4.28 13.29 -15.76
CA ARG A 367 -3.70 14.61 -15.42
C ARG A 367 -4.30 15.21 -14.14
N HIS A 368 -5.62 15.07 -13.93
CA HIS A 368 -6.24 15.48 -12.68
C HIS A 368 -5.67 14.74 -11.48
N PHE A 369 -5.47 13.42 -11.55
CA PHE A 369 -4.87 12.65 -10.46
C PHE A 369 -3.42 13.05 -10.17
N LEU A 370 -2.60 13.20 -11.21
CA LEU A 370 -1.20 13.65 -11.09
C LEU A 370 -1.08 15.04 -10.43
N GLN A 371 -1.84 16.01 -10.94
CA GLN A 371 -1.89 17.37 -10.37
C GLN A 371 -2.44 17.37 -8.93
N THR A 372 -3.40 16.51 -8.63
CA THR A 372 -4.00 16.37 -7.29
C THR A 372 -3.00 15.76 -6.29
N CYS A 373 -2.22 14.75 -6.70
CA CYS A 373 -1.13 14.22 -5.89
C CYS A 373 -0.09 15.30 -5.59
N SER A 374 0.40 16.00 -6.62
CA SER A 374 1.40 17.06 -6.44
C SER A 374 0.90 18.18 -5.51
N ARG A 375 -0.32 18.70 -5.72
CA ARG A 375 -0.87 19.81 -4.91
C ARG A 375 -1.29 19.45 -3.47
N ILE A 376 -1.55 18.17 -3.16
CA ILE A 376 -2.11 17.75 -1.85
C ILE A 376 -1.10 16.96 -1.02
N LEU A 377 -0.22 16.20 -1.67
CA LEU A 377 0.85 15.41 -1.02
C LEU A 377 2.24 16.04 -1.17
N SER A 378 2.40 17.10 -1.97
CA SER A 378 3.70 17.74 -2.30
C SER A 378 4.72 16.77 -2.93
N VAL A 379 4.22 15.76 -3.65
CA VAL A 379 5.04 14.77 -4.37
C VAL A 379 5.34 15.23 -5.80
N GLU A 380 6.47 14.76 -6.31
CA GLU A 380 6.87 14.92 -7.70
C GLU A 380 5.94 14.09 -8.61
N ALA A 381 5.28 14.75 -9.57
CA ALA A 381 4.37 14.12 -10.50
C ALA A 381 4.82 14.41 -11.94
N THR A 382 5.08 13.34 -12.69
CA THR A 382 5.50 13.37 -14.09
C THR A 382 4.33 12.99 -15.00
N ASN A 383 4.50 13.12 -16.32
CA ASN A 383 3.49 12.66 -17.29
C ASN A 383 3.24 11.14 -17.26
N GLU A 384 4.17 10.33 -16.72
CA GLU A 384 4.06 8.86 -16.67
C GLU A 384 3.55 8.32 -15.33
N GLY A 385 3.55 9.13 -14.27
CA GLY A 385 3.32 8.66 -12.91
C GLY A 385 3.85 9.57 -11.80
N VAL A 386 3.65 9.13 -10.56
CA VAL A 386 4.04 9.82 -9.33
C VAL A 386 5.32 9.21 -8.77
N GLN A 387 6.32 10.03 -8.47
CA GLN A 387 7.59 9.61 -7.87
C GLN A 387 7.52 9.77 -6.34
N LEU A 388 7.49 8.64 -5.64
CA LEU A 388 7.56 8.58 -4.17
C LEU A 388 9.03 8.47 -3.72
N GLU A 389 9.27 8.33 -2.41
CA GLU A 389 10.60 8.11 -1.84
C GLU A 389 11.10 6.67 -2.07
N ASP A 390 10.20 5.70 -1.98
CA ASP A 390 10.45 4.26 -2.09
C ASP A 390 10.41 3.77 -3.55
N ARG A 391 9.47 4.28 -4.36
CA ARG A 391 9.17 3.76 -5.70
C ARG A 391 8.48 4.77 -6.62
N PHE A 392 8.35 4.42 -7.89
CA PHE A 392 7.51 5.13 -8.86
C PHE A 392 6.14 4.44 -8.97
N VAL A 393 5.08 5.21 -9.21
CA VAL A 393 3.71 4.70 -9.41
C VAL A 393 3.21 5.19 -10.76
N ASN A 394 3.15 4.30 -11.74
CA ASN A 394 2.71 4.63 -13.09
C ASN A 394 1.22 4.96 -13.13
N VAL A 395 0.86 5.96 -13.94
CA VAL A 395 -0.52 6.40 -14.17
C VAL A 395 -0.80 6.33 -15.67
N HIS A 396 -1.90 5.69 -16.08
CA HIS A 396 -2.21 5.55 -17.50
C HIS A 396 -3.72 5.43 -17.79
N LYS A 397 -4.11 5.68 -19.05
CA LYS A 397 -5.49 5.55 -19.51
C LYS A 397 -5.75 4.18 -20.14
N PHE A 398 -6.86 3.57 -19.77
CA PHE A 398 -7.41 2.36 -20.41
C PHE A 398 -8.93 2.55 -20.52
N PRO A 399 -9.45 3.16 -21.60
CA PRO A 399 -10.89 3.30 -21.79
C PRO A 399 -11.54 1.92 -21.90
N ILE A 400 -12.48 1.61 -21.00
CA ILE A 400 -13.25 0.36 -21.09
C ILE A 400 -14.32 0.48 -22.18
N GLY A 401 -14.60 -0.63 -22.89
CA GLY A 401 -15.66 -0.71 -23.89
C GLY A 401 -16.53 -1.96 -23.72
N ILE A 402 -17.00 -2.52 -24.83
CA ILE A 402 -17.94 -3.65 -24.87
C ILE A 402 -17.29 -4.96 -25.35
N ASP A 403 -18.04 -6.06 -25.33
CA ASP A 403 -17.66 -7.34 -25.97
C ASP A 403 -18.49 -7.56 -27.25
N PRO A 404 -17.98 -7.18 -28.44
CA PRO A 404 -18.65 -7.38 -29.72
C PRO A 404 -19.14 -8.82 -29.95
N THR A 405 -18.40 -9.82 -29.44
CA THR A 405 -18.67 -11.23 -29.72
C THR A 405 -19.87 -11.76 -28.94
N SER A 406 -20.03 -11.36 -27.68
CA SER A 406 -21.24 -11.65 -26.90
C SER A 406 -22.43 -10.82 -27.39
N TRP A 407 -22.22 -9.55 -27.78
CA TRP A 407 -23.27 -8.69 -28.33
C TRP A 407 -23.89 -9.27 -29.61
N ASP A 408 -23.07 -9.67 -30.59
CA ASP A 408 -23.62 -10.17 -31.86
C ASP A 408 -24.30 -11.55 -31.70
N LYS A 409 -23.81 -12.42 -30.78
CA LYS A 409 -24.50 -13.67 -30.39
C LYS A 409 -25.87 -13.40 -29.77
N ARG A 410 -25.97 -12.50 -28.79
CA ARG A 410 -27.22 -12.20 -28.08
C ARG A 410 -28.23 -11.48 -28.98
N ARG A 411 -27.76 -10.60 -29.86
CA ARG A 411 -28.59 -9.86 -30.83
C ARG A 411 -29.21 -10.74 -31.93
N GLN A 412 -28.70 -11.96 -32.15
CA GLN A 412 -29.27 -12.96 -33.06
C GLN A 412 -30.38 -13.84 -32.43
N ALA A 413 -30.74 -13.61 -31.16
CA ALA A 413 -31.78 -14.39 -30.50
C ALA A 413 -33.20 -14.08 -31.03
N ALA A 414 -34.05 -15.10 -31.12
CA ALA A 414 -35.36 -15.01 -31.78
C ALA A 414 -36.37 -14.11 -31.03
N ASP A 415 -36.18 -13.90 -29.73
CA ASP A 415 -36.94 -12.95 -28.91
C ASP A 415 -36.53 -11.50 -29.19
N VAL A 416 -35.23 -11.22 -29.35
CA VAL A 416 -34.72 -9.91 -29.82
C VAL A 416 -35.31 -9.57 -31.18
N GLU A 417 -35.32 -10.52 -32.12
CA GLU A 417 -35.87 -10.32 -33.46
C GLU A 417 -37.39 -10.01 -33.44
N GLN A 418 -38.16 -10.70 -32.59
CA GLN A 418 -39.59 -10.40 -32.39
C GLN A 418 -39.81 -8.99 -31.81
N TRP A 419 -38.97 -8.54 -30.88
CA TRP A 419 -39.04 -7.17 -30.35
C TRP A 419 -38.63 -6.12 -31.40
N ILE A 420 -37.62 -6.39 -32.23
CA ILE A 420 -37.22 -5.52 -33.35
C ILE A 420 -38.39 -5.31 -34.31
N GLN A 421 -39.05 -6.40 -34.73
CA GLN A 421 -40.25 -6.31 -35.57
C GLN A 421 -41.36 -5.51 -34.87
N THR A 422 -41.68 -5.85 -33.61
CA THR A 422 -42.78 -5.24 -32.85
C THR A 422 -42.64 -3.73 -32.67
N ILE A 423 -41.43 -3.20 -32.40
CA ILE A 423 -41.27 -1.75 -32.23
C ILE A 423 -41.11 -1.05 -33.59
N SER A 424 -40.54 -1.69 -34.61
CA SER A 424 -40.48 -1.12 -35.97
C SER A 424 -41.88 -0.93 -36.57
N GLU A 425 -42.75 -1.93 -36.50
CA GLU A 425 -44.15 -1.84 -36.96
C GLU A 425 -44.92 -0.72 -36.21
N ARG A 426 -44.70 -0.61 -34.89
CA ARG A 426 -45.37 0.40 -34.06
C ARG A 426 -44.94 1.84 -34.35
N TYR A 427 -43.69 2.05 -34.73
CA TYR A 427 -43.11 3.37 -34.97
C TYR A 427 -42.76 3.60 -36.45
N GLU A 428 -43.49 2.94 -37.36
CA GLU A 428 -43.37 3.15 -38.79
C GLU A 428 -43.58 4.62 -39.16
N GLY A 429 -42.73 5.14 -40.05
CA GLY A 429 -42.73 6.56 -40.45
C GLY A 429 -42.32 7.55 -39.35
N LYS A 430 -41.92 7.10 -38.15
CA LYS A 430 -41.44 7.96 -37.05
C LYS A 430 -39.92 7.81 -36.84
N ARG A 431 -39.24 8.92 -36.55
CA ARG A 431 -37.87 8.93 -36.02
C ARG A 431 -37.90 8.59 -34.53
N LEU A 432 -36.99 7.71 -34.09
CA LEU A 432 -36.82 7.32 -32.70
C LEU A 432 -35.51 7.88 -32.14
N ILE A 433 -35.62 8.75 -31.13
CA ILE A 433 -34.50 9.10 -30.26
C ILE A 433 -34.59 8.18 -29.04
N VAL A 434 -33.52 7.49 -28.70
CA VAL A 434 -33.47 6.56 -27.56
C VAL A 434 -32.55 7.10 -26.47
N SER A 435 -32.91 6.81 -25.23
CA SER A 435 -32.16 7.15 -24.03
C SER A 435 -32.42 6.12 -22.94
N ARG A 436 -31.35 5.68 -22.25
CA ARG A 436 -31.43 4.83 -21.06
C ARG A 436 -30.52 5.43 -20.01
N ASP A 437 -31.10 5.83 -18.89
CA ASP A 437 -30.40 6.57 -17.85
C ASP A 437 -30.96 6.20 -16.47
N LYS A 438 -30.10 6.18 -15.46
CA LYS A 438 -30.51 6.06 -14.04
C LYS A 438 -31.04 7.40 -13.55
N ILE A 439 -32.09 7.41 -12.74
CA ILE A 439 -32.59 8.63 -12.10
C ILE A 439 -31.61 9.04 -10.99
N ASP A 440 -30.63 9.84 -11.38
CA ASP A 440 -29.56 10.41 -10.54
C ASP A 440 -29.18 11.80 -11.08
N GLY A 441 -28.83 12.73 -10.19
CA GLY A 441 -28.43 14.10 -10.51
C GLY A 441 -27.28 14.19 -11.51
N VAL A 442 -26.41 13.16 -11.57
CA VAL A 442 -25.27 13.08 -12.50
C VAL A 442 -25.71 12.80 -13.95
N ARG A 443 -26.84 12.12 -14.18
CA ARG A 443 -27.22 11.60 -15.51
C ARG A 443 -27.88 12.61 -16.44
N GLY A 444 -28.26 13.78 -15.94
CA GLY A 444 -28.72 14.90 -16.78
C GLY A 444 -30.04 14.67 -17.53
N ILE A 445 -30.90 13.74 -17.08
CA ILE A 445 -32.22 13.47 -17.70
C ILE A 445 -33.05 14.75 -17.79
N ARG A 446 -33.06 15.57 -16.73
CA ARG A 446 -33.74 16.87 -16.68
C ARG A 446 -33.31 17.78 -17.84
N GLN A 447 -31.99 17.91 -18.04
CA GLN A 447 -31.39 18.68 -19.13
C GLN A 447 -31.78 18.13 -20.50
N LYS A 448 -31.82 16.79 -20.66
CA LYS A 448 -32.26 16.11 -21.88
C LYS A 448 -33.70 16.48 -22.26
N LEU A 449 -34.62 16.36 -21.30
CA LEU A 449 -36.04 16.65 -21.53
C LEU A 449 -36.28 18.13 -21.85
N LEU A 450 -35.61 19.06 -21.15
CA LEU A 450 -35.70 20.50 -21.46
C LEU A 450 -35.13 20.84 -22.85
N SER A 451 -34.09 20.14 -23.29
CA SER A 451 -33.54 20.29 -24.64
C SER A 451 -34.48 19.75 -25.73
N TYR A 452 -35.15 18.62 -25.46
CA TYR A 452 -36.16 18.06 -26.35
C TYR A 452 -37.43 18.93 -26.42
N GLU A 453 -37.85 19.50 -25.30
CA GLU A 453 -38.93 20.50 -25.24
C GLU A 453 -38.59 21.75 -26.07
N LEU A 454 -37.35 22.23 -25.99
CA LEU A 454 -36.89 23.35 -26.82
C LEU A 454 -36.85 22.97 -28.31
N PHE A 455 -36.35 21.78 -28.66
CA PHE A 455 -36.36 21.26 -30.03
C PHE A 455 -37.77 21.22 -30.63
N LEU A 456 -38.75 20.65 -29.92
CA LEU A 456 -40.15 20.62 -30.35
C LEU A 456 -40.77 22.02 -30.49
N ASN A 457 -40.33 23.00 -29.69
CA ASN A 457 -40.74 24.39 -29.84
C ASN A 457 -40.13 25.03 -31.10
N THR A 458 -38.81 24.93 -31.28
CA THR A 458 -38.02 25.58 -32.34
C THR A 458 -38.27 25.01 -33.74
N TYR A 459 -38.57 23.71 -33.86
CA TYR A 459 -38.70 23.00 -35.14
C TYR A 459 -40.08 22.31 -35.28
N PRO A 460 -41.16 23.06 -35.58
CA PRO A 460 -42.53 22.53 -35.61
C PRO A 460 -42.73 21.34 -36.56
N GLU A 461 -41.98 21.30 -37.65
CA GLU A 461 -42.03 20.26 -38.68
C GLU A 461 -41.63 18.86 -38.18
N TRP A 462 -41.00 18.74 -37.02
CA TRP A 462 -40.68 17.47 -36.39
C TRP A 462 -41.75 16.97 -35.40
N ARG A 463 -42.70 17.83 -34.95
CA ARG A 463 -43.61 17.56 -33.83
C ARG A 463 -44.44 16.28 -33.94
N ASP A 464 -44.88 15.90 -35.14
CA ASP A 464 -45.64 14.66 -35.39
C ASP A 464 -44.78 13.52 -35.95
N LYS A 465 -43.46 13.72 -36.09
CA LYS A 465 -42.54 12.80 -36.78
C LYS A 465 -41.53 12.12 -35.87
N VAL A 466 -41.35 12.61 -34.64
CA VAL A 466 -40.26 12.20 -33.73
C VAL A 466 -40.80 11.69 -32.40
N VAL A 467 -40.19 10.64 -31.85
CA VAL A 467 -40.49 10.14 -30.50
C VAL A 467 -39.19 9.99 -29.73
N LEU A 468 -39.10 10.62 -28.56
CA LEU A 468 -38.08 10.33 -27.56
C LEU A 468 -38.58 9.19 -26.66
N ILE A 469 -37.87 8.07 -26.65
CA ILE A 469 -38.08 6.97 -25.71
C ILE A 469 -36.99 7.06 -24.64
N GLN A 470 -37.38 7.56 -23.47
CA GLN A 470 -36.52 7.69 -22.30
C GLN A 470 -36.85 6.58 -21.30
N VAL A 471 -35.97 5.59 -21.20
CA VAL A 471 -35.96 4.58 -20.14
C VAL A 471 -35.29 5.22 -18.92
N ALA A 472 -36.02 5.32 -17.81
CA ALA A 472 -35.59 6.02 -16.60
C ALA A 472 -35.67 5.06 -15.41
N THR A 473 -34.57 4.36 -15.13
CA THR A 473 -34.54 3.33 -14.07
C THR A 473 -34.52 4.03 -12.70
N SER A 474 -35.59 3.91 -11.92
CA SER A 474 -35.79 4.68 -10.69
C SER A 474 -34.78 4.30 -9.61
N THR A 475 -34.28 5.30 -8.87
CA THR A 475 -33.48 5.10 -7.66
C THR A 475 -34.23 5.67 -6.46
N THR A 476 -34.26 4.95 -5.33
CA THR A 476 -35.01 5.40 -4.14
C THR A 476 -34.31 6.53 -3.36
N GLU A 477 -33.32 7.19 -3.97
CA GLU A 477 -32.36 8.06 -3.29
C GLU A 477 -32.59 9.57 -3.51
N GLN A 478 -33.36 9.98 -4.53
CA GLN A 478 -33.57 11.38 -4.92
C GLN A 478 -35.03 11.66 -5.38
N PRO A 479 -36.04 11.58 -4.48
CA PRO A 479 -37.45 11.75 -4.85
C PRO A 479 -37.79 13.14 -5.41
N GLU A 480 -37.09 14.19 -4.98
CA GLU A 480 -37.25 15.57 -5.47
C GLU A 480 -36.84 15.71 -6.94
N LEU A 481 -35.77 15.00 -7.34
CA LEU A 481 -35.33 14.95 -8.74
C LEU A 481 -36.30 14.12 -9.59
N GLU A 482 -36.80 12.99 -9.07
CA GLU A 482 -37.79 12.18 -9.79
C GLU A 482 -39.09 12.97 -10.02
N ALA A 483 -39.57 13.72 -9.02
CA ALA A 483 -40.72 14.62 -9.18
C ALA A 483 -40.45 15.68 -10.27
N THR A 484 -39.33 16.40 -10.17
CA THR A 484 -38.94 17.43 -11.15
C THR A 484 -38.87 16.89 -12.59
N ILE A 485 -38.32 15.68 -12.78
CA ILE A 485 -38.27 15.02 -14.11
C ILE A 485 -39.67 14.61 -14.57
N SER A 486 -40.51 14.11 -13.67
CA SER A 486 -41.89 13.70 -13.97
C SER A 486 -42.74 14.89 -14.43
N ASP A 487 -42.63 16.04 -13.75
CA ASP A 487 -43.36 17.26 -14.10
C ASP A 487 -42.99 17.78 -15.50
N ILE A 488 -41.69 17.72 -15.86
CA ILE A 488 -41.22 18.09 -17.20
C ILE A 488 -41.74 17.09 -18.24
N ALA A 489 -41.68 15.79 -17.97
CA ALA A 489 -42.20 14.76 -18.89
C ALA A 489 -43.73 14.88 -19.11
N MET A 490 -44.48 15.19 -18.06
CA MET A 490 -45.91 15.48 -18.13
C MET A 490 -46.18 16.76 -18.91
N ARG A 491 -45.41 17.84 -18.70
CA ARG A 491 -45.55 19.10 -19.44
C ARG A 491 -45.35 18.91 -20.94
N ILE A 492 -44.27 18.25 -21.36
CA ILE A 492 -43.95 17.95 -22.76
C ILE A 492 -45.13 17.20 -23.41
N ASN A 493 -45.58 16.11 -22.80
CA ASN A 493 -46.69 15.33 -23.34
C ASN A 493 -48.02 16.13 -23.34
N SER A 494 -48.30 16.95 -22.34
CA SER A 494 -49.51 17.80 -22.32
C SER A 494 -49.53 18.89 -23.39
N THR A 495 -48.35 19.35 -23.84
CA THR A 495 -48.21 20.43 -24.81
C THR A 495 -48.18 19.92 -26.26
N PHE A 496 -47.58 18.73 -26.47
CA PHE A 496 -47.26 18.24 -27.82
C PHE A 496 -47.91 16.90 -28.21
N SER A 497 -48.61 16.19 -27.31
CA SER A 497 -49.31 14.95 -27.72
C SER A 497 -50.59 15.25 -28.49
N THR A 498 -50.87 14.41 -29.49
CA THR A 498 -52.14 14.35 -30.21
C THR A 498 -52.76 12.95 -30.06
N LEU A 499 -54.02 12.77 -30.48
CA LEU A 499 -54.69 11.46 -30.43
C LEU A 499 -53.94 10.36 -31.22
N ALA A 500 -53.10 10.74 -32.18
CA ALA A 500 -52.33 9.84 -33.03
C ALA A 500 -50.81 9.87 -32.78
N HIS A 501 -50.33 10.67 -31.83
CA HIS A 501 -48.89 10.85 -31.60
C HIS A 501 -48.55 11.24 -30.15
N GLN A 502 -47.69 10.45 -29.50
CA GLN A 502 -47.07 10.78 -28.22
C GLN A 502 -45.57 11.03 -28.45
N PRO A 503 -45.08 12.28 -28.31
CA PRO A 503 -43.69 12.63 -28.64
C PRO A 503 -42.68 12.22 -27.55
N LEU A 504 -43.11 11.97 -26.30
CA LEU A 504 -42.24 11.48 -25.23
C LEU A 504 -42.83 10.23 -24.56
N VAL A 505 -42.15 9.09 -24.70
CA VAL A 505 -42.43 7.86 -23.98
C VAL A 505 -41.44 7.75 -22.82
N PHE A 506 -41.90 7.97 -21.60
CA PHE A 506 -41.07 8.04 -20.40
C PHE A 506 -41.33 6.81 -19.49
N LEU A 507 -40.42 5.83 -19.53
CA LEU A 507 -40.61 4.53 -18.89
C LEU A 507 -39.89 4.48 -17.54
N LYS A 508 -40.63 4.58 -16.43
CA LYS A 508 -40.14 4.43 -15.05
C LYS A 508 -39.92 2.95 -14.63
N GLN A 509 -39.31 2.16 -15.49
CA GLN A 509 -39.08 0.73 -15.27
C GLN A 509 -37.81 0.26 -15.96
N ASP A 510 -37.21 -0.81 -15.46
CA ASP A 510 -36.22 -1.56 -16.22
C ASP A 510 -36.86 -2.26 -17.42
N LEU A 511 -36.08 -2.42 -18.49
CA LEU A 511 -36.46 -3.24 -19.65
C LEU A 511 -35.83 -4.62 -19.53
N ALA A 512 -36.49 -5.64 -20.08
CA ALA A 512 -35.82 -6.92 -20.29
C ALA A 512 -34.73 -6.76 -21.36
N PHE A 513 -33.58 -7.41 -21.18
CA PHE A 513 -32.43 -7.30 -22.09
C PHE A 513 -32.79 -7.42 -23.60
N PRO A 514 -33.68 -8.32 -24.04
CA PRO A 514 -34.09 -8.38 -25.45
C PRO A 514 -34.84 -7.13 -25.95
N GLN A 515 -35.65 -6.50 -25.09
CA GLN A 515 -36.33 -5.24 -25.40
C GLN A 515 -35.32 -4.10 -25.52
N TYR A 516 -34.30 -4.08 -24.66
CA TYR A 516 -33.23 -3.08 -24.72
C TYR A 516 -32.39 -3.21 -26.01
N LEU A 517 -31.96 -4.43 -26.36
CA LEU A 517 -31.24 -4.74 -27.60
C LEU A 517 -32.04 -4.33 -28.86
N ALA A 518 -33.34 -4.63 -28.87
CA ALA A 518 -34.22 -4.23 -29.95
C ALA A 518 -34.34 -2.70 -30.05
N LEU A 519 -34.57 -2.02 -28.91
CA LEU A 519 -34.75 -0.57 -28.84
C LEU A 519 -33.52 0.20 -29.35
N ILE A 520 -32.29 -0.21 -28.99
CA ILE A 520 -31.07 0.45 -29.50
C ILE A 520 -30.75 0.09 -30.96
N SER A 521 -31.21 -1.07 -31.45
CA SER A 521 -31.03 -1.49 -32.85
C SER A 521 -31.97 -0.76 -33.83
N VAL A 522 -33.10 -0.23 -33.37
CA VAL A 522 -34.11 0.47 -34.19
C VAL A 522 -34.19 1.98 -33.94
N ALA A 523 -33.28 2.52 -33.13
CA ALA A 523 -33.14 3.95 -32.88
C ALA A 523 -32.57 4.67 -34.12
N ASP A 524 -33.10 5.86 -34.45
CA ASP A 524 -32.52 6.77 -35.43
C ASP A 524 -31.42 7.64 -34.81
N ALA A 525 -31.49 7.88 -33.49
CA ALA A 525 -30.46 8.53 -32.70
C ALA A 525 -30.42 8.02 -31.25
N LEU A 526 -29.23 8.05 -30.63
CA LEU A 526 -29.07 7.93 -29.17
C LEU A 526 -28.67 9.30 -28.61
N MET A 527 -29.25 9.68 -27.47
CA MET A 527 -28.91 10.92 -26.78
C MET A 527 -28.43 10.68 -25.35
N ILE A 528 -27.16 10.98 -25.07
CA ILE A 528 -26.53 10.84 -23.75
C ILE A 528 -26.13 12.23 -23.24
N THR A 529 -26.70 12.66 -22.12
CA THR A 529 -26.51 14.00 -21.53
C THR A 529 -25.95 13.97 -20.11
N SER A 530 -25.21 12.91 -19.74
CA SER A 530 -24.54 12.80 -18.45
C SER A 530 -23.69 14.04 -18.17
N LEU A 531 -23.85 14.64 -16.99
CA LEU A 531 -23.19 15.90 -16.61
C LEU A 531 -21.69 15.68 -16.32
N ARG A 532 -21.34 14.49 -15.84
CA ARG A 532 -19.96 13.98 -15.75
C ARG A 532 -20.04 12.46 -15.67
N GLU A 533 -19.27 11.71 -16.45
CA GLU A 533 -19.27 10.25 -16.37
C GLU A 533 -17.94 9.64 -16.81
N GLY A 534 -17.45 8.66 -16.07
CA GLY A 534 -16.17 7.99 -16.35
C GLY A 534 -16.12 7.33 -17.73
N MET A 535 -17.15 6.56 -18.09
CA MET A 535 -17.36 5.98 -19.42
C MET A 535 -18.85 5.62 -19.57
N ASN A 536 -19.47 5.93 -20.71
CA ASN A 536 -20.87 5.61 -20.97
C ASN A 536 -20.96 4.43 -21.95
N LEU A 537 -21.13 3.21 -21.45
CA LEU A 537 -21.09 2.00 -22.28
C LEU A 537 -22.34 1.87 -23.17
N THR A 538 -23.48 2.41 -22.74
CA THR A 538 -24.71 2.54 -23.55
C THR A 538 -24.43 3.15 -24.94
N SER A 539 -23.52 4.12 -25.04
CA SER A 539 -23.14 4.74 -26.32
C SER A 539 -22.34 3.81 -27.26
N HIS A 540 -21.48 2.94 -26.71
CA HIS A 540 -20.74 1.92 -27.48
C HIS A 540 -21.67 0.80 -27.94
N GLU A 541 -22.59 0.37 -27.07
CA GLU A 541 -23.59 -0.66 -27.34
C GLU A 541 -24.53 -0.25 -28.49
N PHE A 542 -24.99 1.01 -28.48
CA PHE A 542 -25.75 1.61 -29.58
C PHE A 542 -24.97 1.64 -30.88
N VAL A 543 -23.75 2.19 -30.91
CA VAL A 543 -22.93 2.27 -32.13
C VAL A 543 -22.71 0.89 -32.75
N TYR A 544 -22.47 -0.13 -31.92
CA TYR A 544 -22.33 -1.51 -32.39
C TYR A 544 -23.64 -2.07 -32.98
N CYS A 545 -24.79 -1.77 -32.38
CA CYS A 545 -26.10 -2.23 -32.85
C CYS A 545 -26.64 -1.50 -34.09
N GLN A 546 -25.93 -0.53 -34.67
CA GLN A 546 -26.39 0.31 -35.79
C GLN A 546 -25.90 -0.14 -37.19
N ASP A 547 -25.37 -1.36 -37.29
CA ASP A 547 -24.86 -1.99 -38.53
C ASP A 547 -25.89 -2.22 -39.66
N GLY A 548 -27.19 -2.05 -39.40
CA GLY A 548 -28.25 -2.24 -40.38
C GLY A 548 -28.60 -3.70 -40.72
N LYS A 549 -28.07 -4.72 -40.01
CA LYS A 549 -28.38 -6.15 -40.25
C LYS A 549 -29.90 -6.45 -40.28
N TYR A 550 -30.69 -5.69 -39.51
CA TYR A 550 -32.14 -5.88 -39.36
C TYR A 550 -32.99 -5.06 -40.36
N GLY A 551 -32.38 -4.52 -41.42
CA GLY A 551 -33.07 -3.70 -42.44
C GLY A 551 -34.32 -4.33 -43.07
N LYS A 552 -34.49 -5.66 -42.98
CA LYS A 552 -35.72 -6.38 -43.38
C LYS A 552 -36.99 -5.98 -42.60
N TYR A 553 -36.85 -5.37 -41.41
CA TYR A 553 -37.97 -4.89 -40.59
C TYR A 553 -38.13 -3.37 -40.60
N GLY A 554 -37.34 -2.64 -41.39
CA GLY A 554 -37.43 -1.18 -41.52
C GLY A 554 -36.09 -0.56 -41.92
N ASN A 555 -36.12 0.56 -42.66
CA ASN A 555 -34.91 1.20 -43.21
C ASN A 555 -34.11 2.03 -42.17
N LYS A 556 -33.91 1.48 -40.96
CA LYS A 556 -33.17 2.13 -39.86
C LYS A 556 -31.82 1.48 -39.67
N LYS A 557 -30.77 2.31 -39.68
CA LYS A 557 -29.34 1.96 -39.67
C LYS A 557 -28.51 3.24 -39.53
N TYR A 558 -27.27 3.09 -39.07
CA TYR A 558 -26.30 4.19 -38.94
C TYR A 558 -26.82 5.39 -38.14
N GLY A 559 -27.56 5.13 -37.05
CA GLY A 559 -28.17 6.15 -36.22
C GLY A 559 -27.16 7.13 -35.61
N SER A 560 -27.57 8.39 -35.46
CA SER A 560 -26.70 9.47 -34.97
C SER A 560 -26.47 9.37 -33.46
N LEU A 561 -25.21 9.43 -33.01
CA LEU A 561 -24.86 9.53 -31.60
C LEU A 561 -24.75 11.01 -31.18
N ILE A 562 -25.62 11.44 -30.26
CA ILE A 562 -25.54 12.73 -29.54
C ILE A 562 -24.98 12.44 -28.14
N LEU A 563 -23.89 13.10 -27.76
CA LEU A 563 -23.08 12.71 -26.61
C LEU A 563 -22.57 13.93 -25.82
N SER A 564 -22.73 13.90 -24.51
CA SER A 564 -22.18 14.93 -23.63
C SER A 564 -20.64 14.93 -23.67
N GLU A 565 -20.06 16.12 -23.90
CA GLU A 565 -18.62 16.37 -23.89
C GLU A 565 -17.94 16.03 -22.54
N PHE A 566 -18.74 15.86 -21.48
CA PHE A 566 -18.29 15.51 -20.12
C PHE A 566 -18.31 14.00 -19.82
N THR A 567 -18.56 13.16 -20.82
CA THR A 567 -18.46 11.69 -20.73
C THR A 567 -17.10 11.21 -21.23
N GLY A 568 -16.51 10.19 -20.60
CA GLY A 568 -15.25 9.63 -21.09
C GLY A 568 -15.35 9.05 -22.51
N SER A 569 -16.53 8.62 -22.93
CA SER A 569 -16.81 8.17 -24.31
C SER A 569 -16.58 9.26 -25.36
N ALA A 570 -16.72 10.54 -25.01
CA ALA A 570 -16.38 11.64 -25.92
C ALA A 570 -14.88 11.64 -26.28
N SER A 571 -14.01 11.21 -25.37
CA SER A 571 -12.57 11.06 -25.67
C SER A 571 -12.23 9.83 -26.53
N VAL A 572 -13.15 8.85 -26.63
CA VAL A 572 -13.03 7.67 -27.50
C VAL A 572 -13.54 7.97 -28.91
N PHE A 573 -14.65 8.72 -29.02
CA PHE A 573 -15.32 9.01 -30.29
C PHE A 573 -14.90 10.33 -30.95
N GLY A 574 -14.26 11.23 -30.20
CA GLY A 574 -13.80 12.53 -30.70
C GLY A 574 -14.88 13.29 -31.47
N ASN A 575 -14.47 13.89 -32.59
CA ASN A 575 -15.33 14.77 -33.41
C ASN A 575 -16.36 14.00 -34.29
N HIS A 576 -16.45 12.68 -34.20
CA HIS A 576 -17.41 11.88 -34.98
C HIS A 576 -18.80 11.85 -34.32
N ALA A 577 -18.86 11.88 -32.99
CA ALA A 577 -20.11 12.06 -32.25
C ALA A 577 -20.59 13.52 -32.33
N LEU A 578 -21.91 13.74 -32.23
CA LEU A 578 -22.46 15.09 -32.03
C LEU A 578 -22.25 15.48 -30.56
N LEU A 579 -21.08 16.06 -30.28
CA LEU A 579 -20.71 16.51 -28.94
C LEU A 579 -21.55 17.71 -28.51
N VAL A 580 -22.13 17.63 -27.32
CA VAL A 580 -22.99 18.67 -26.74
C VAL A 580 -22.59 19.03 -25.31
N ASN A 581 -22.75 20.30 -24.97
CA ASN A 581 -22.78 20.75 -23.59
C ASN A 581 -24.22 20.62 -23.05
N PRO A 582 -24.53 19.72 -22.09
CA PRO A 582 -25.92 19.50 -21.67
C PRO A 582 -26.53 20.64 -20.84
N TRP A 583 -25.77 21.68 -20.48
CA TRP A 583 -26.34 22.93 -19.93
C TRP A 583 -26.79 23.89 -21.04
N ASN A 584 -26.26 23.75 -22.27
CA ASN A 584 -26.68 24.49 -23.44
C ASN A 584 -27.83 23.77 -24.17
N TYR A 585 -29.05 24.00 -23.69
CA TYR A 585 -30.26 23.37 -24.27
C TYR A 585 -30.45 23.69 -25.76
N ARG A 586 -29.95 24.85 -26.23
CA ARG A 586 -30.03 25.22 -27.65
C ARG A 586 -29.10 24.35 -28.50
N GLN A 587 -27.83 24.22 -28.12
CA GLN A 587 -26.89 23.30 -28.80
C GLN A 587 -27.41 21.86 -28.77
N CYS A 588 -28.04 21.44 -27.68
CA CYS A 588 -28.67 20.12 -27.60
C CYS A 588 -29.87 19.98 -28.56
N ALA A 589 -30.70 21.01 -28.73
CA ALA A 589 -31.80 21.03 -29.70
C ALA A 589 -31.31 21.06 -31.16
N GLU A 590 -30.27 21.86 -31.45
CA GLU A 590 -29.60 21.94 -32.76
C GLU A 590 -28.91 20.60 -33.10
N ALA A 591 -28.35 19.91 -32.11
CA ALA A 591 -27.79 18.56 -32.27
C ALA A 591 -28.87 17.50 -32.53
N ILE A 592 -30.05 17.59 -31.88
CA ILE A 592 -31.20 16.72 -32.22
C ILE A 592 -31.64 16.97 -33.68
N HIS A 593 -31.74 18.23 -34.10
CA HIS A 593 -32.09 18.56 -35.49
C HIS A 593 -31.09 17.96 -36.49
N THR A 594 -29.81 18.24 -36.29
CA THR A 594 -28.70 17.72 -37.10
C THR A 594 -28.68 16.19 -37.14
N ALA A 595 -28.94 15.53 -36.01
CA ALA A 595 -28.96 14.07 -35.90
C ALA A 595 -30.04 13.41 -36.77
N LEU A 596 -31.16 14.09 -36.99
CA LEU A 596 -32.34 13.59 -37.72
C LEU A 596 -32.40 14.01 -39.19
N GLU A 597 -31.72 15.10 -39.57
CA GLU A 597 -31.60 15.57 -40.95
C GLU A 597 -30.53 14.85 -41.78
N ARG A 598 -29.42 14.40 -41.15
CA ARG A 598 -28.28 13.77 -41.85
C ARG A 598 -28.72 12.70 -42.86
N THR A 599 -28.16 12.80 -44.06
CA THR A 599 -28.32 11.84 -45.16
C THR A 599 -27.87 10.43 -44.76
N GLU A 600 -28.21 9.41 -45.55
CA GLU A 600 -27.77 8.04 -45.27
C GLU A 600 -26.25 7.89 -45.43
N GLU A 601 -25.69 8.63 -46.38
CA GLU A 601 -24.29 8.70 -46.74
C GLU A 601 -23.46 9.31 -45.61
N GLU A 602 -23.86 10.49 -45.09
CA GLU A 602 -23.21 11.13 -43.94
C GLU A 602 -23.32 10.27 -42.67
N ARG A 603 -24.51 9.72 -42.40
CA ARG A 603 -24.73 8.80 -41.27
C ARG A 603 -23.81 7.58 -41.36
N LYS A 604 -23.68 6.97 -42.55
CA LYS A 604 -22.79 5.82 -42.76
C LYS A 604 -21.33 6.18 -42.52
N GLN A 605 -20.84 7.28 -43.08
CA GLN A 605 -19.46 7.73 -42.89
C GLN A 605 -19.14 7.98 -41.40
N VAL A 606 -20.02 8.67 -40.69
CA VAL A 606 -19.88 8.89 -39.23
C VAL A 606 -19.91 7.57 -38.46
N TRP A 607 -20.83 6.65 -38.80
CA TRP A 607 -20.93 5.36 -38.15
C TRP A 607 -19.68 4.48 -38.39
N GLU A 608 -19.09 4.47 -39.58
CA GLU A 608 -17.88 3.68 -39.89
C GLU A 608 -16.67 4.10 -39.04
N GLU A 609 -16.54 5.40 -38.73
CA GLU A 609 -15.51 5.91 -37.81
C GLU A 609 -15.82 5.54 -36.35
N LEU A 610 -17.05 5.79 -35.87
CA LEU A 610 -17.49 5.46 -34.52
C LEU A 610 -17.36 3.95 -34.23
N HIS A 611 -17.79 3.10 -35.16
CA HIS A 611 -17.74 1.65 -35.04
C HIS A 611 -16.28 1.14 -34.99
N ARG A 612 -15.36 1.75 -35.76
CA ARG A 612 -13.93 1.44 -35.68
C ARG A 612 -13.37 1.76 -34.30
N ALA A 613 -13.77 2.89 -33.70
CA ALA A 613 -13.36 3.26 -32.34
C ALA A 613 -13.90 2.27 -31.28
N VAL A 614 -15.16 1.79 -31.40
CA VAL A 614 -15.70 0.74 -30.51
C VAL A 614 -14.89 -0.56 -30.61
N LEU A 615 -14.57 -1.02 -31.83
CA LEU A 615 -13.81 -2.26 -32.02
C LEU A 615 -12.36 -2.16 -31.51
N GLN A 616 -11.71 -1.01 -31.68
CA GLN A 616 -10.37 -0.76 -31.14
C GLN A 616 -10.36 -0.77 -29.61
N ASN A 617 -11.37 -0.17 -28.97
CA ASN A 617 -11.49 -0.08 -27.51
C ASN A 617 -12.37 -1.20 -26.94
N SER A 618 -12.21 -2.43 -27.46
CA SER A 618 -12.95 -3.59 -26.95
C SER A 618 -12.52 -3.98 -25.52
N THR A 619 -13.42 -4.65 -24.81
CA THR A 619 -13.16 -5.25 -23.49
C THR A 619 -11.91 -6.13 -23.43
N SER A 620 -11.72 -7.03 -24.40
CA SER A 620 -10.53 -7.88 -24.48
C SER A 620 -9.25 -7.05 -24.63
N ASN A 621 -9.27 -5.99 -25.46
CA ASN A 621 -8.14 -5.08 -25.58
C ASN A 621 -7.87 -4.30 -24.28
N TRP A 622 -8.91 -3.93 -23.53
CA TRP A 622 -8.78 -3.29 -22.20
C TRP A 622 -8.09 -4.21 -21.19
N VAL A 623 -8.58 -5.45 -21.02
CA VAL A 623 -7.97 -6.44 -20.11
C VAL A 623 -6.52 -6.70 -20.48
N LYS A 624 -6.26 -6.95 -21.78
CA LYS A 624 -4.92 -7.21 -22.30
C LYS A 624 -3.97 -6.04 -22.02
N SER A 625 -4.36 -4.81 -22.38
CA SER A 625 -3.50 -3.62 -22.25
C SER A 625 -3.20 -3.30 -20.78
N PHE A 626 -4.18 -3.44 -19.89
CA PHE A 626 -3.98 -3.26 -18.46
C PHE A 626 -3.04 -4.33 -17.89
N ASN A 627 -3.23 -5.59 -18.26
CA ASN A 627 -2.38 -6.70 -17.80
C ASN A 627 -0.93 -6.59 -18.31
N GLU A 628 -0.74 -6.34 -19.60
CA GLU A 628 0.59 -6.18 -20.21
C GLU A 628 1.34 -4.98 -19.61
N THR A 629 0.64 -3.86 -19.37
CA THR A 629 1.24 -2.69 -18.73
C THR A 629 1.58 -2.95 -17.26
N LEU A 630 0.70 -3.60 -16.50
CA LEU A 630 0.96 -3.96 -15.09
C LEU A 630 2.13 -4.94 -14.97
N ASN A 631 2.27 -5.89 -15.89
CA ASN A 631 3.42 -6.80 -15.94
C ASN A 631 4.71 -6.07 -16.33
N ARG A 632 4.67 -5.18 -17.32
CA ARG A 632 5.83 -4.36 -17.70
C ARG A 632 6.30 -3.48 -16.52
N VAL A 633 5.41 -2.67 -15.96
CA VAL A 633 5.70 -1.76 -14.83
C VAL A 633 6.20 -2.54 -13.61
N TRP A 634 5.54 -3.66 -13.27
CA TRP A 634 5.97 -4.47 -12.14
C TRP A 634 7.35 -5.09 -12.34
N ASN A 635 7.67 -5.56 -13.55
CA ASN A 635 8.99 -6.09 -13.87
C ASN A 635 10.07 -4.98 -13.90
N GLU A 636 9.75 -3.79 -14.41
CA GLU A 636 10.64 -2.62 -14.38
C GLU A 636 10.96 -2.22 -12.93
N GLN A 637 9.95 -2.06 -12.07
CA GLN A 637 10.12 -1.76 -10.66
C GLN A 637 10.85 -2.90 -9.91
N SER A 638 10.40 -4.15 -10.08
CA SER A 638 11.02 -5.33 -9.45
C SER A 638 12.46 -5.52 -9.89
N SER A 639 12.84 -5.15 -11.12
CA SER A 639 14.25 -5.25 -11.55
C SER A 639 15.15 -4.29 -10.77
N ARG A 640 14.64 -3.11 -10.39
CA ARG A 640 15.34 -2.11 -9.57
C ARG A 640 15.38 -2.52 -8.09
N GLU A 641 14.32 -3.15 -7.58
CA GLU A 641 14.22 -3.59 -6.18
C GLU A 641 14.96 -4.92 -5.90
N ILE A 642 14.89 -5.89 -6.83
CA ILE A 642 15.57 -7.20 -6.73
C ILE A 642 17.07 -7.05 -6.99
N MET A 643 17.49 -6.05 -7.76
CA MET A 643 18.87 -5.54 -7.68
C MET A 643 19.05 -4.72 -6.40
N ALA A 644 18.89 -5.37 -5.25
CA ALA A 644 19.22 -4.82 -3.94
C ALA A 644 20.69 -4.39 -3.94
N VAL A 645 20.91 -3.09 -4.16
CA VAL A 645 22.17 -2.58 -4.72
C VAL A 645 23.33 -2.92 -3.78
N PRO A 646 24.28 -3.78 -4.20
CA PRO A 646 25.15 -4.49 -3.28
C PRO A 646 26.11 -3.54 -2.55
N ARG A 647 26.51 -3.90 -1.32
CA ARG A 647 27.52 -3.14 -0.60
C ARG A 647 28.82 -3.06 -1.41
N LEU A 648 29.43 -1.87 -1.47
CA LEU A 648 30.61 -1.61 -2.28
C LEU A 648 31.76 -2.61 -1.99
N SER A 649 32.07 -3.46 -2.97
CA SER A 649 33.16 -4.42 -2.87
C SER A 649 34.51 -3.71 -3.06
N PHE A 650 35.09 -3.23 -1.95
CA PHE A 650 36.40 -2.58 -1.92
C PHE A 650 37.50 -3.43 -2.60
N SER A 651 37.46 -4.76 -2.45
CA SER A 651 38.41 -5.67 -3.09
C SER A 651 38.32 -5.64 -4.62
N LYS A 652 37.10 -5.62 -5.18
CA LYS A 652 36.90 -5.51 -6.64
C LYS A 652 37.28 -4.12 -7.14
N LEU A 653 36.87 -3.07 -6.42
CA LEU A 653 37.18 -1.68 -6.77
C LEU A 653 38.70 -1.44 -6.80
N GLN A 654 39.42 -1.87 -5.75
CA GLN A 654 40.86 -1.72 -5.63
C GLN A 654 41.64 -2.48 -6.71
N LEU A 655 41.14 -3.64 -7.17
CA LEU A 655 41.76 -4.39 -8.27
C LEU A 655 41.72 -3.60 -9.57
N HIS A 656 40.53 -3.18 -10.02
CA HIS A 656 40.39 -2.43 -11.28
C HIS A 656 41.07 -1.05 -11.21
N TYR A 657 40.97 -0.35 -10.07
CA TYR A 657 41.66 0.93 -9.84
C TYR A 657 43.18 0.81 -10.01
N ARG A 658 43.80 -0.24 -9.43
CA ARG A 658 45.25 -0.47 -9.54
C ARG A 658 45.70 -0.89 -10.94
N GLN A 659 44.82 -1.57 -11.69
CA GLN A 659 45.11 -2.01 -13.06
C GLN A 659 45.03 -0.87 -14.08
N ALA A 660 44.08 0.04 -13.92
CA ALA A 660 43.82 1.12 -14.89
C ALA A 660 45.03 2.06 -15.10
N ALA A 661 45.22 2.44 -16.35
CA ALA A 661 46.22 3.38 -16.83
C ALA A 661 45.77 4.83 -16.58
N GLY A 662 44.58 5.21 -17.07
CA GLY A 662 43.88 6.45 -16.73
C GLY A 662 42.55 6.18 -16.00
N ARG A 663 42.17 7.09 -15.08
CA ARG A 663 40.95 6.97 -14.25
C ARG A 663 40.21 8.30 -14.17
N LEU A 664 38.87 8.26 -14.28
CA LEU A 664 38.00 9.40 -14.00
C LEU A 664 37.21 9.15 -12.70
N ILE A 665 37.20 10.12 -11.79
CA ILE A 665 36.53 10.06 -10.50
C ILE A 665 35.64 11.30 -10.38
N ILE A 666 34.34 11.09 -10.14
CA ILE A 666 33.33 12.13 -9.96
C ILE A 666 32.64 11.88 -8.60
N VAL A 667 32.59 12.89 -7.74
CA VAL A 667 32.05 12.77 -6.37
C VAL A 667 31.16 13.97 -6.06
N ASP A 668 29.96 13.78 -5.53
CA ASP A 668 29.16 14.91 -5.06
C ASP A 668 29.68 15.50 -3.74
N TYR A 669 29.41 16.79 -3.52
CA TYR A 669 29.77 17.50 -2.30
C TYR A 669 28.69 17.47 -1.22
N GLU A 670 27.46 17.85 -1.57
CA GLU A 670 26.32 17.90 -0.66
C GLU A 670 25.96 16.47 -0.23
N GLY A 671 25.74 16.21 1.07
CA GLY A 671 25.38 14.89 1.61
C GLY A 671 26.47 13.80 1.53
N THR A 672 27.38 13.91 0.55
CA THR A 672 28.37 12.89 0.18
C THR A 672 29.77 13.17 0.75
N LEU A 673 30.31 14.38 0.59
CA LEU A 673 31.57 14.80 1.21
C LEU A 673 31.36 15.69 2.44
N ALA A 674 30.20 16.34 2.56
CA ALA A 674 29.77 17.11 3.71
C ALA A 674 28.33 16.75 4.09
N SER A 675 28.09 16.43 5.37
CA SER A 675 26.74 16.17 5.87
C SER A 675 25.84 17.41 5.77
N TRP A 676 24.59 17.23 5.34
CA TRP A 676 23.58 18.29 5.34
C TRP A 676 23.46 18.96 6.72
N GLY A 677 23.75 20.26 6.77
CA GLY A 677 23.41 21.11 7.90
C GLY A 677 21.95 21.57 7.80
N SER A 678 21.45 22.21 8.87
CA SER A 678 20.22 23.00 8.78
C SER A 678 20.34 24.05 7.68
N SER A 679 19.23 24.40 7.04
CA SER A 679 19.11 25.57 6.14
C SER A 679 19.51 26.91 6.78
N LYS A 680 19.65 26.97 8.12
CA LYS A 680 20.21 28.12 8.86
C LYS A 680 21.69 27.99 9.23
N SER A 681 22.31 26.81 9.05
CA SER A 681 23.73 26.56 9.30
C SER A 681 24.48 26.34 7.99
N ILE A 682 24.91 27.44 7.36
CA ILE A 682 25.79 27.36 6.19
C ILE A 682 27.18 26.92 6.66
N ILE A 683 27.47 25.61 6.58
CA ILE A 683 28.80 25.06 6.89
C ILE A 683 29.72 25.36 5.70
N VAL A 684 30.28 26.57 5.65
CA VAL A 684 31.24 27.03 4.62
C VAL A 684 32.65 26.44 4.86
N THR A 685 32.72 25.17 5.23
CA THR A 685 33.95 24.44 5.54
C THR A 685 33.81 22.97 5.11
N THR A 686 34.44 22.60 4.00
CA THR A 686 34.69 21.21 3.65
C THR A 686 35.44 20.53 4.82
N PRO A 687 35.03 19.34 5.29
CA PRO A 687 35.76 18.66 6.37
C PRO A 687 37.23 18.44 5.98
N GLN A 688 38.18 18.71 6.88
CA GLN A 688 39.61 18.61 6.59
C GLN A 688 40.00 17.23 6.02
N ARG A 689 39.34 16.16 6.47
CA ARG A 689 39.49 14.79 5.94
C ARG A 689 39.18 14.68 4.44
N ALA A 690 38.16 15.38 3.96
CA ALA A 690 37.79 15.39 2.54
C ALA A 690 38.79 16.20 1.71
N ILE A 691 39.29 17.34 2.22
CA ILE A 691 40.39 18.08 1.57
C ILE A 691 41.66 17.21 1.45
N THR A 692 42.06 16.52 2.53
CA THR A 692 43.20 15.59 2.49
C THR A 692 42.98 14.45 1.50
N ALA A 693 41.83 13.77 1.54
CA ALA A 693 41.52 12.66 0.63
C ALA A 693 41.45 13.09 -0.85
N LEU A 694 40.92 14.28 -1.15
CA LEU A 694 40.92 14.82 -2.51
C LEU A 694 42.34 15.19 -2.98
N THR A 695 43.19 15.69 -2.09
CA THR A 695 44.61 15.98 -2.41
C THR A 695 45.40 14.70 -2.68
N GLU A 696 45.24 13.68 -1.82
CA GLU A 696 45.83 12.35 -2.04
C GLU A 696 45.35 11.70 -3.36
N LEU A 697 44.15 12.04 -3.83
CA LEU A 697 43.62 11.59 -5.11
C LEU A 697 44.11 12.44 -6.30
N THR A 698 44.33 13.75 -6.18
CA THR A 698 44.84 14.60 -7.28
C THR A 698 46.37 14.58 -7.43
N ASP A 699 47.11 14.10 -6.42
CA ASP A 699 48.56 13.90 -6.48
C ASP A 699 48.98 12.67 -7.33
N ASP A 700 48.11 11.67 -7.53
CA ASP A 700 48.37 10.58 -8.49
C ASP A 700 48.01 11.04 -9.92
N PRO A 701 49.00 11.19 -10.83
CA PRO A 701 48.77 11.73 -12.17
C PRO A 701 47.93 10.84 -13.08
N LYS A 702 47.56 9.62 -12.65
CA LYS A 702 46.59 8.76 -13.35
C LYS A 702 45.14 9.12 -13.06
N ASN A 703 44.87 9.92 -12.03
CA ASN A 703 43.53 10.30 -11.61
C ASN A 703 43.13 11.65 -12.21
N VAL A 704 41.97 11.68 -12.87
CA VAL A 704 41.23 12.91 -13.16
C VAL A 704 40.08 12.98 -12.15
N VAL A 705 40.09 13.97 -11.26
CA VAL A 705 39.13 14.08 -10.16
C VAL A 705 38.25 15.32 -10.34
N PHE A 706 36.94 15.13 -10.25
CA PHE A 706 35.93 16.18 -10.24
C PHE A 706 35.05 16.09 -8.99
N VAL A 707 34.76 17.24 -8.37
CA VAL A 707 33.68 17.36 -7.38
C VAL A 707 32.49 18.09 -8.02
N MET A 708 31.29 17.53 -7.88
CA MET A 708 30.03 18.14 -8.32
C MET A 708 29.23 18.68 -7.12
N SER A 709 28.38 19.68 -7.36
CA SER A 709 27.58 20.35 -6.33
C SER A 709 26.43 21.16 -6.93
N SER A 710 25.44 21.45 -6.09
CA SER A 710 24.36 22.42 -6.36
C SER A 710 24.81 23.89 -6.29
N ARG A 711 25.97 24.18 -5.68
CA ARG A 711 26.47 25.53 -5.32
C ARG A 711 26.97 26.37 -6.50
N MET A 712 27.12 27.67 -6.24
CA MET A 712 27.67 28.62 -7.20
C MET A 712 29.20 28.44 -7.40
N PRO A 713 29.76 28.83 -8.56
CA PRO A 713 31.19 28.70 -8.87
C PRO A 713 32.12 29.27 -7.78
N GLU A 714 31.78 30.43 -7.23
CA GLU A 714 32.59 31.17 -6.24
C GLU A 714 32.61 30.49 -4.87
N GLU A 715 31.52 29.79 -4.52
CA GLU A 715 31.47 28.94 -3.33
C GLU A 715 32.38 27.73 -3.50
N MET A 716 32.33 27.09 -4.66
CA MET A 716 33.12 25.90 -4.99
C MET A 716 34.62 26.22 -5.04
N GLU A 717 35.01 27.36 -5.60
CA GLU A 717 36.38 27.88 -5.49
C GLU A 717 36.80 28.12 -4.05
N ARG A 718 35.93 28.73 -3.22
CA ARG A 718 36.24 29.03 -1.82
C ARG A 718 36.41 27.76 -0.98
N LEU A 719 35.58 26.75 -1.21
CA LEU A 719 35.61 25.47 -0.49
C LEU A 719 36.85 24.63 -0.86
N PHE A 720 37.19 24.57 -2.15
CA PHE A 720 38.23 23.66 -2.66
C PHE A 720 39.58 24.32 -3.00
N ARG A 721 39.78 25.62 -2.69
CA ARG A 721 41.03 26.38 -2.93
C ARG A 721 42.32 25.68 -2.50
N LEU A 722 42.25 24.80 -1.50
CA LEU A 722 43.41 24.09 -0.95
C LEU A 722 43.79 22.82 -1.73
N VAL A 723 42.96 22.35 -2.67
CA VAL A 723 43.22 21.13 -3.47
C VAL A 723 43.70 21.51 -4.87
N ALA A 724 44.99 21.32 -5.12
CA ALA A 724 45.55 21.51 -6.45
C ALA A 724 45.03 20.47 -7.45
N ASN A 725 44.96 20.84 -8.73
CA ASN A 725 44.54 19.99 -9.86
C ASN A 725 43.14 19.36 -9.73
N LEU A 726 42.26 19.89 -8.88
CA LEU A 726 40.87 19.45 -8.78
C LEU A 726 39.99 20.14 -9.83
N GLY A 727 39.22 19.35 -10.59
CA GLY A 727 38.14 19.82 -11.44
C GLY A 727 36.85 20.03 -10.62
N LEU A 728 36.00 20.96 -11.03
CA LEU A 728 34.77 21.30 -10.31
C LEU A 728 33.57 21.37 -11.26
N ILE A 729 32.41 20.92 -10.81
CA ILE A 729 31.13 21.04 -11.51
C ILE A 729 30.18 21.80 -10.56
N ALA A 730 29.63 22.92 -11.03
CA ALA A 730 28.84 23.84 -10.21
C ALA A 730 27.45 24.09 -10.81
N GLU A 731 26.53 24.58 -9.96
CA GLU A 731 25.11 24.80 -10.23
C GLU A 731 24.45 23.62 -10.97
N ASN A 732 24.49 22.44 -10.33
CA ASN A 732 23.90 21.19 -10.83
C ASN A 732 24.35 20.80 -12.26
N GLY A 733 25.57 21.18 -12.66
CA GLY A 733 26.10 20.88 -14.00
C GLY A 733 26.01 22.02 -15.02
N CYS A 734 25.55 23.21 -14.63
CA CYS A 734 25.55 24.38 -15.51
C CYS A 734 26.96 24.94 -15.79
N PHE A 735 27.94 24.65 -14.93
CA PHE A 735 29.34 25.06 -15.11
C PHE A 735 30.33 23.92 -14.84
N VAL A 736 31.44 23.92 -15.58
CA VAL A 736 32.57 22.99 -15.41
C VAL A 736 33.89 23.77 -15.40
N ARG A 737 34.72 23.60 -14.36
CA ARG A 737 36.12 24.05 -14.31
C ARG A 737 37.04 22.85 -14.42
N GLU A 738 38.02 22.93 -15.30
CA GLU A 738 38.94 21.83 -15.59
C GLU A 738 40.09 21.75 -14.57
N PRO A 739 40.65 20.54 -14.32
CA PRO A 739 41.88 20.37 -13.56
C PRO A 739 43.01 21.28 -14.06
N GLY A 740 43.46 22.19 -13.18
CA GLY A 740 44.55 23.11 -13.47
C GLY A 740 44.18 24.34 -14.30
N THR A 741 42.90 24.62 -14.59
CA THR A 741 42.45 25.90 -15.15
C THR A 741 41.75 26.75 -14.09
N GLU A 742 41.82 28.08 -14.22
CA GLU A 742 40.98 29.00 -13.44
C GLU A 742 39.67 29.32 -14.18
N ASP A 743 39.64 29.20 -15.51
CA ASP A 743 38.45 29.44 -16.34
C ASP A 743 37.34 28.39 -16.13
N TRP A 744 36.11 28.88 -15.94
CA TRP A 744 34.88 28.08 -15.92
C TRP A 744 34.20 28.07 -17.29
N PHE A 745 33.88 26.88 -17.80
CA PHE A 745 33.05 26.69 -18.98
C PHE A 745 31.57 26.64 -18.58
N LYS A 746 30.76 27.58 -19.08
CA LYS A 746 29.30 27.59 -18.93
C LYS A 746 28.65 26.72 -20.01
N LEU A 747 27.85 25.73 -19.62
CA LEU A 747 27.15 24.82 -20.53
C LEU A 747 25.84 25.41 -21.08
N THR A 748 25.21 26.34 -20.36
CA THR A 748 23.90 26.91 -20.71
C THR A 748 24.03 28.20 -21.52
N ASN A 749 23.12 28.42 -22.49
CA ASN A 749 23.09 29.68 -23.24
C ASN A 749 22.71 30.84 -22.30
N LYS A 750 23.58 31.86 -22.20
CA LYS A 750 23.35 33.02 -21.33
C LYS A 750 22.08 33.80 -21.71
N GLU A 751 21.84 34.06 -22.99
CA GLU A 751 20.70 34.87 -23.43
C GLU A 751 19.37 34.20 -23.09
N GLN A 752 19.28 32.87 -23.32
CA GLN A 752 18.13 32.06 -22.92
C GLN A 752 17.98 32.00 -21.39
N THR A 753 19.09 31.86 -20.66
CA THR A 753 19.12 31.84 -19.18
C THR A 753 18.56 33.14 -18.60
N ASP A 754 19.07 34.28 -19.08
CA ASP A 754 18.68 35.59 -18.57
C ASP A 754 17.22 35.91 -18.96
N ALA A 755 16.77 35.49 -20.15
CA ALA A 755 15.40 35.66 -20.62
C ALA A 755 14.37 34.87 -19.77
N TRP A 756 14.58 33.57 -19.54
CA TRP A 756 13.62 32.79 -18.74
C TRP A 756 13.59 33.24 -17.28
N LYS A 757 14.74 33.68 -16.73
CA LYS A 757 14.81 34.17 -15.36
C LYS A 757 13.96 35.41 -15.10
N VAL A 758 13.78 36.28 -16.09
CA VAL A 758 12.84 37.41 -15.96
C VAL A 758 11.39 36.92 -15.87
N ALA A 759 11.00 35.95 -16.69
CA ALA A 759 9.64 35.39 -16.68
C ALA A 759 9.36 34.59 -15.38
N VAL A 760 10.25 33.68 -14.99
CA VAL A 760 10.11 32.88 -13.77
C VAL A 760 10.16 33.75 -12.52
N ARG A 761 10.98 34.81 -12.48
CA ARG A 761 11.03 35.74 -11.34
C ARG A 761 9.67 36.33 -11.02
N GLN A 762 8.93 36.80 -12.03
CA GLN A 762 7.59 37.38 -11.84
C GLN A 762 6.61 36.36 -11.22
N ILE A 763 6.77 35.08 -11.55
CA ILE A 763 6.00 33.99 -10.93
C ILE A 763 6.46 33.80 -9.47
N LEU A 764 7.76 33.70 -9.20
CA LEU A 764 8.29 33.51 -7.84
C LEU A 764 7.91 34.67 -6.90
N GLU A 765 8.00 35.92 -7.37
CA GLU A 765 7.65 37.14 -6.61
C GLU A 765 6.17 37.10 -6.19
N TYR A 766 5.26 36.70 -7.09
CA TYR A 766 3.84 36.51 -6.78
C TYR A 766 3.59 35.49 -5.65
N TYR A 767 4.39 34.42 -5.53
CA TYR A 767 4.29 33.47 -4.42
C TYR A 767 5.03 33.95 -3.15
N GLN A 768 6.11 34.72 -3.29
CA GLN A 768 6.84 35.31 -2.17
C GLN A 768 5.97 36.31 -1.38
N GLU A 769 5.24 37.20 -2.07
CA GLU A 769 4.28 38.12 -1.43
C GLU A 769 3.17 37.40 -0.64
N ARG A 770 2.98 36.10 -0.87
CA ARG A 770 1.93 35.28 -0.25
C ARG A 770 2.46 34.35 0.86
N ALA A 771 3.78 34.30 1.05
CA ALA A 771 4.46 33.44 2.01
C ALA A 771 5.40 34.28 2.90
N GLU A 772 4.85 34.89 3.94
CA GLU A 772 5.61 35.73 4.89
C GLU A 772 6.79 34.95 5.49
N GLY A 773 7.99 35.55 5.47
CA GLY A 773 9.26 34.89 5.85
C GLY A 773 9.99 34.12 4.73
N SER A 774 9.44 34.06 3.51
CA SER A 774 10.10 33.47 2.34
C SER A 774 10.97 34.46 1.56
N TRP A 775 11.94 33.94 0.79
CA TRP A 775 12.84 34.76 -0.04
C TRP A 775 13.35 34.04 -1.29
N ILE A 776 13.75 34.80 -2.32
CA ILE A 776 14.27 34.30 -3.60
C ILE A 776 15.79 34.44 -3.66
N GLU A 777 16.48 33.35 -3.97
CA GLU A 777 17.91 33.30 -4.27
C GLU A 777 18.13 33.33 -5.79
N GLN A 778 18.98 34.24 -6.26
CA GLN A 778 19.41 34.29 -7.66
C GLN A 778 20.82 33.72 -7.81
N ARG A 779 20.92 32.55 -8.45
CA ARG A 779 22.20 31.96 -8.90
C ARG A 779 22.47 32.35 -10.35
N HIS A 780 23.59 31.91 -10.95
CA HIS A 780 23.92 32.28 -12.33
C HIS A 780 23.05 31.57 -13.37
N CYS A 781 22.69 30.31 -13.15
CA CYS A 781 21.92 29.46 -14.04
C CYS A 781 20.60 28.95 -13.45
N SER A 782 20.45 28.89 -12.13
CA SER A 782 19.16 28.59 -11.47
C SER A 782 18.56 29.78 -10.71
N LEU A 783 17.30 29.65 -10.28
CA LEU A 783 16.65 30.45 -9.25
C LEU A 783 16.17 29.51 -8.14
N MET A 784 16.21 29.92 -6.88
CA MET A 784 15.58 29.15 -5.79
C MET A 784 14.64 30.03 -4.99
N PHE A 785 13.56 29.45 -4.47
CA PHE A 785 12.63 30.13 -3.57
C PHE A 785 12.54 29.36 -2.25
N HIS A 786 13.06 29.99 -1.19
CA HIS A 786 13.21 29.42 0.14
C HIS A 786 11.97 29.72 0.98
N TYR A 787 11.23 28.67 1.36
CA TYR A 787 9.98 28.77 2.13
C TYR A 787 10.06 28.12 3.52
N GLY A 788 11.11 27.35 3.83
CA GLY A 788 11.28 26.66 5.12
C GLY A 788 11.48 27.60 6.32
N SER A 789 11.74 28.89 6.07
CA SER A 789 11.78 29.94 7.11
C SER A 789 10.49 30.78 7.17
N ALA A 790 9.45 30.44 6.41
CA ALA A 790 8.15 31.11 6.48
C ALA A 790 7.39 30.81 7.78
N ASP A 791 6.59 31.77 8.24
CA ASP A 791 5.90 31.69 9.54
C ASP A 791 4.79 30.61 9.57
N ASP A 792 4.11 30.37 8.45
CA ASP A 792 3.30 29.16 8.21
C ASP A 792 3.99 28.28 7.16
N GLN A 793 4.82 27.36 7.63
CA GLN A 793 5.53 26.38 6.79
C GLN A 793 4.56 25.49 5.98
N VAL A 794 3.33 25.23 6.44
CA VAL A 794 2.37 24.35 5.77
C VAL A 794 1.66 25.08 4.63
N ALA A 795 1.29 26.34 4.83
CA ALA A 795 0.81 27.21 3.76
C ALA A 795 1.91 27.49 2.75
N ALA A 796 3.13 27.79 3.20
CA ALA A 796 4.25 28.12 2.32
C ALA A 796 4.73 26.92 1.47
N ALA A 797 4.81 25.71 2.04
CA ALA A 797 5.09 24.49 1.28
C ALA A 797 4.00 24.18 0.23
N ARG A 798 2.73 24.47 0.54
CA ARG A 798 1.64 24.35 -0.45
C ARG A 798 1.75 25.41 -1.55
N LEU A 799 2.06 26.66 -1.21
CA LEU A 799 2.29 27.73 -2.18
C LEU A 799 3.48 27.38 -3.09
N ALA A 800 4.54 26.77 -2.56
CA ALA A 800 5.66 26.25 -3.34
C ALA A 800 5.25 25.12 -4.30
N ALA A 801 4.41 24.18 -3.87
CA ALA A 801 3.88 23.14 -4.76
C ALA A 801 2.96 23.71 -5.86
N GLU A 802 2.14 24.72 -5.53
CA GLU A 802 1.33 25.45 -6.51
C GLU A 802 2.22 26.27 -7.48
N CYS A 803 3.34 26.81 -7.01
CA CYS A 803 4.35 27.53 -7.80
C CYS A 803 5.12 26.62 -8.76
N VAL A 804 5.60 25.46 -8.28
CA VAL A 804 6.24 24.43 -9.10
C VAL A 804 5.34 24.01 -10.26
N GLY A 805 4.04 23.76 -9.99
CA GLY A 805 3.06 23.49 -11.03
C GLY A 805 2.93 24.65 -12.03
N HIS A 806 2.78 25.88 -11.55
CA HIS A 806 2.64 27.06 -12.41
C HIS A 806 3.86 27.30 -13.30
N ILE A 807 5.09 27.12 -12.80
CA ILE A 807 6.31 27.26 -13.60
C ILE A 807 6.42 26.13 -14.63
N ASN A 808 6.14 24.88 -14.24
CA ASN A 808 6.19 23.74 -15.15
C ASN A 808 5.12 23.80 -16.24
N ASP A 809 3.92 24.32 -15.95
CA ASP A 809 2.86 24.53 -16.94
C ASP A 809 3.17 25.72 -17.88
N SER A 810 3.62 26.86 -17.34
CA SER A 810 3.80 28.12 -18.10
C SER A 810 5.14 28.27 -18.82
N CYS A 811 6.22 27.65 -18.32
CA CYS A 811 7.60 27.90 -18.80
C CYS A 811 8.23 26.71 -19.53
N ILE A 812 7.52 25.59 -19.73
CA ILE A 812 8.04 24.40 -20.44
C ILE A 812 8.63 24.71 -21.83
N SER A 813 8.05 25.68 -22.56
CA SER A 813 8.52 26.13 -23.87
C SER A 813 9.84 26.93 -23.84
N GLN A 814 10.34 27.28 -22.65
CA GLN A 814 11.58 28.02 -22.43
C GLN A 814 12.76 27.09 -22.07
N GLY A 815 12.50 25.78 -21.90
CA GLY A 815 13.51 24.77 -21.56
C GLY A 815 13.88 24.75 -20.07
N VAL A 816 12.91 24.95 -19.18
CA VAL A 816 13.12 24.99 -17.72
C VAL A 816 12.18 24.06 -16.97
N HIS A 817 12.63 23.61 -15.79
CA HIS A 817 11.87 22.78 -14.87
C HIS A 817 11.98 23.32 -13.44
N ALA A 818 10.91 23.19 -12.66
CA ALA A 818 10.86 23.51 -11.25
C ALA A 818 10.63 22.24 -10.41
N VAL A 819 11.39 22.09 -9.33
CA VAL A 819 11.43 20.90 -8.45
C VAL A 819 11.33 21.34 -6.99
N LEU A 820 10.62 20.58 -6.15
CA LEU A 820 10.59 20.77 -4.70
C LEU A 820 11.81 20.09 -4.04
N VAL A 821 12.47 20.81 -3.12
CA VAL A 821 13.53 20.29 -2.23
C VAL A 821 13.15 20.60 -0.78
N ASP A 822 13.92 20.12 0.21
CA ASP A 822 13.56 20.40 1.61
C ASP A 822 13.64 21.91 1.93
N GLY A 823 12.51 22.48 2.38
CA GLY A 823 12.35 23.90 2.68
C GLY A 823 12.48 24.87 1.50
N ALA A 824 12.61 24.43 0.25
CA ALA A 824 12.72 25.34 -0.91
C ALA A 824 12.20 24.71 -2.21
N LEU A 825 12.04 25.50 -3.26
CA LEU A 825 11.91 25.00 -4.64
C LEU A 825 13.06 25.55 -5.48
N VAL A 826 13.54 24.74 -6.42
CA VAL A 826 14.62 25.08 -7.37
C VAL A 826 14.02 25.16 -8.76
N VAL A 827 14.43 26.17 -9.54
CA VAL A 827 14.12 26.28 -10.97
C VAL A 827 15.42 26.28 -11.75
N GLU A 828 15.55 25.35 -12.69
CA GLU A 828 16.79 25.11 -13.44
C GLU A 828 16.51 24.72 -14.92
N PRO A 829 17.50 24.81 -15.82
CA PRO A 829 17.33 24.43 -17.22
C PRO A 829 17.17 22.92 -17.39
N ALA A 830 16.11 22.49 -18.08
CA ALA A 830 15.81 21.07 -18.28
C ALA A 830 16.89 20.34 -19.11
N ASP A 831 17.52 21.05 -20.04
CA ASP A 831 18.50 20.50 -20.98
C ASP A 831 19.93 20.36 -20.39
N THR A 832 20.17 20.81 -19.15
CA THR A 832 21.53 20.82 -18.56
C THR A 832 21.49 20.41 -17.09
N ASN A 833 22.17 19.32 -16.78
CA ASN A 833 22.28 18.73 -15.44
C ASN A 833 23.66 18.07 -15.23
N LYS A 834 23.94 17.54 -14.03
CA LYS A 834 25.18 16.84 -13.66
C LYS A 834 25.65 15.81 -14.70
N SER A 835 24.75 15.08 -15.36
CA SER A 835 25.14 14.08 -16.37
C SER A 835 25.62 14.70 -17.69
N SER A 836 25.06 15.85 -18.10
CA SER A 836 25.54 16.60 -19.27
C SER A 836 26.93 17.21 -19.05
N ALA A 837 27.21 17.66 -17.81
CA ALA A 837 28.54 18.08 -17.38
C ALA A 837 29.53 16.90 -17.35
N ALA A 838 29.15 15.76 -16.79
CA ALA A 838 29.98 14.55 -16.80
C ALA A 838 30.30 14.07 -18.24
N ALA A 839 29.31 14.14 -19.15
CA ALA A 839 29.48 13.84 -20.57
C ALA A 839 30.34 14.87 -21.33
N MET A 840 30.48 16.10 -20.83
CA MET A 840 31.46 17.09 -21.32
C MET A 840 32.86 16.76 -20.82
N VAL A 841 33.03 16.54 -19.51
CA VAL A 841 34.30 16.14 -18.88
C VAL A 841 34.90 14.90 -19.57
N TRP A 842 34.07 13.89 -19.84
CA TRP A 842 34.49 12.68 -20.54
C TRP A 842 35.03 12.96 -21.96
N ARG A 843 34.37 13.84 -22.74
CA ARG A 843 34.85 14.24 -24.07
C ARG A 843 36.19 14.96 -24.00
N HIS A 844 36.35 15.92 -23.08
CA HIS A 844 37.63 16.59 -22.86
C HIS A 844 38.75 15.62 -22.44
N CYS A 845 38.45 14.56 -21.68
CA CYS A 845 39.42 13.52 -21.34
C CYS A 845 39.89 12.73 -22.58
N LEU A 846 38.98 12.40 -23.50
CA LEU A 846 39.32 11.74 -24.77
C LEU A 846 40.16 12.66 -25.67
N GLU A 847 39.72 13.91 -25.89
CA GLU A 847 40.42 14.91 -26.71
C GLU A 847 41.86 15.17 -26.22
N ARG A 848 42.08 15.19 -24.90
CA ARG A 848 43.43 15.34 -24.31
C ARG A 848 44.32 14.10 -24.53
N SER A 849 43.74 12.90 -24.49
CA SER A 849 44.46 11.66 -24.77
C SER A 849 44.88 11.57 -26.24
N GLU A 850 44.04 12.03 -27.18
CA GLU A 850 44.37 12.08 -28.61
C GLU A 850 45.47 13.11 -28.93
N GLN A 851 45.54 14.19 -28.15
CA GLN A 851 46.59 15.23 -28.27
C GLN A 851 47.95 14.84 -27.68
N GLY A 852 48.14 13.59 -27.22
CA GLY A 852 49.41 13.11 -26.66
C GLY A 852 49.85 13.85 -25.40
N ARG A 853 48.90 14.42 -24.64
CA ARG A 853 49.15 15.12 -23.38
C ARG A 853 49.25 14.14 -22.21
N ARG A 854 49.59 14.68 -21.02
CA ARG A 854 49.97 13.94 -19.80
C ARG A 854 48.86 13.08 -19.15
N VAL A 855 47.75 12.83 -19.83
CA VAL A 855 46.56 12.11 -19.33
C VAL A 855 46.14 11.09 -20.37
N GLU A 856 46.20 9.81 -20.01
CA GLU A 856 45.73 8.70 -20.85
C GLU A 856 44.21 8.58 -20.77
N ARG A 857 43.57 8.03 -21.82
CA ARG A 857 42.13 7.74 -21.87
C ARG A 857 41.68 7.02 -20.58
N PRO A 858 40.59 7.45 -19.92
CA PRO A 858 40.11 6.76 -18.74
C PRO A 858 39.56 5.37 -19.06
N GLU A 859 40.18 4.33 -18.50
CA GLU A 859 39.74 2.93 -18.55
C GLU A 859 38.81 2.60 -17.37
N PHE A 860 38.91 3.40 -16.31
CA PHE A 860 38.16 3.29 -15.06
C PHE A 860 37.34 4.56 -14.81
N LEU A 861 36.08 4.39 -14.42
CA LEU A 861 35.17 5.45 -13.99
C LEU A 861 34.61 5.13 -12.60
N LEU A 862 34.64 6.11 -11.70
CA LEU A 862 33.98 6.04 -10.39
C LEU A 862 33.08 7.26 -10.21
N ALA A 863 31.77 7.06 -10.04
CA ALA A 863 30.82 8.10 -9.70
C ALA A 863 30.20 7.82 -8.32
N ILE A 864 30.18 8.83 -7.44
CA ILE A 864 29.65 8.73 -6.07
C ILE A 864 28.73 9.91 -5.79
N GLY A 865 27.57 9.66 -5.17
CA GLY A 865 26.62 10.70 -4.74
C GLY A 865 25.54 10.17 -3.79
N ASP A 866 24.64 11.04 -3.34
CA ASP A 866 23.52 10.71 -2.46
C ASP A 866 22.23 11.53 -2.75
N GLY A 867 22.22 12.38 -3.77
CA GLY A 867 21.06 13.16 -4.23
C GLY A 867 20.34 12.52 -5.41
N ARG A 868 19.05 12.83 -5.65
CA ARG A 868 18.28 12.32 -6.81
C ARG A 868 18.89 12.79 -8.15
N ASP A 869 19.46 13.97 -8.12
CA ASP A 869 20.24 14.64 -9.15
C ASP A 869 21.53 13.90 -9.56
N ASP A 870 21.98 12.91 -8.78
CA ASP A 870 23.10 12.03 -9.14
C ASP A 870 22.67 10.82 -9.99
N GLU A 871 21.38 10.43 -9.96
CA GLU A 871 20.86 9.26 -10.68
C GLU A 871 21.09 9.35 -12.22
N PRO A 872 20.94 10.51 -12.88
CA PRO A 872 21.34 10.68 -14.28
C PRO A 872 22.84 10.43 -14.53
N VAL A 873 23.72 10.74 -13.57
CA VAL A 873 25.17 10.47 -13.66
C VAL A 873 25.43 8.97 -13.54
N PHE A 874 24.74 8.28 -12.62
CA PHE A 874 24.84 6.83 -12.50
C PHE A 874 24.38 6.12 -13.78
N ARG A 875 23.24 6.54 -14.34
CA ARG A 875 22.72 6.04 -15.63
C ARG A 875 23.73 6.19 -16.75
N TRP A 876 24.28 7.39 -16.91
CA TRP A 876 25.30 7.72 -17.90
C TRP A 876 26.57 6.87 -17.75
N ALA A 877 27.12 6.77 -16.54
CA ALA A 877 28.32 5.98 -16.25
C ALA A 877 28.10 4.47 -16.50
N ASN A 878 26.93 3.95 -16.12
CA ASN A 878 26.54 2.57 -16.42
C ASN A 878 26.41 2.32 -17.94
N GLN A 879 25.87 3.29 -18.68
CA GLN A 879 25.71 3.21 -20.12
C GLN A 879 27.07 3.18 -20.85
N LEU A 880 28.07 3.96 -20.39
CA LEU A 880 29.43 3.92 -20.93
C LEU A 880 30.09 2.54 -20.80
N GLU A 881 29.88 1.81 -19.69
CA GLU A 881 30.39 0.44 -19.55
C GLU A 881 29.61 -0.55 -20.46
N SER A 882 28.28 -0.45 -20.49
CA SER A 882 27.46 -1.35 -21.33
C SER A 882 27.74 -1.21 -22.83
N THR A 883 28.15 0.00 -23.26
CA THR A 883 28.58 0.30 -24.65
C THR A 883 30.07 0.09 -24.88
N LYS A 884 30.85 -0.30 -23.85
CA LYS A 884 32.31 -0.47 -23.87
C LYS A 884 33.09 0.79 -24.27
N ALA A 885 32.56 1.96 -23.91
CA ALA A 885 33.28 3.22 -23.97
C ALA A 885 34.30 3.35 -22.81
N VAL A 886 34.03 2.72 -21.67
CA VAL A 886 34.94 2.55 -20.52
C VAL A 886 34.95 1.07 -20.12
N ASP A 887 36.10 0.55 -19.67
CA ASP A 887 36.25 -0.88 -19.36
C ASP A 887 35.67 -1.26 -17.99
N PHE A 888 35.63 -0.32 -17.04
CA PHE A 888 35.01 -0.50 -15.74
C PHE A 888 34.42 0.81 -15.19
N ALA A 889 33.10 0.83 -14.95
CA ALA A 889 32.40 1.92 -14.27
C ALA A 889 31.77 1.44 -12.97
N MET A 890 32.18 2.02 -11.84
CA MET A 890 31.51 1.86 -10.55
C MET A 890 30.68 3.09 -10.22
N THR A 891 29.40 2.89 -9.93
CA THR A 891 28.45 3.92 -9.51
C THR A 891 28.01 3.60 -8.09
N VAL A 892 28.09 4.57 -7.18
CA VAL A 892 27.88 4.36 -5.74
C VAL A 892 26.90 5.39 -5.19
N THR A 893 25.78 4.94 -4.61
CA THR A 893 24.90 5.82 -3.83
C THR A 893 25.23 5.74 -2.33
N LEU A 894 25.01 6.82 -1.59
CA LEU A 894 24.97 6.77 -0.13
C LEU A 894 23.52 6.66 0.40
N GLY A 895 23.32 5.81 1.41
CA GLY A 895 22.03 5.63 2.07
C GLY A 895 21.24 4.43 1.56
N SER A 896 19.92 4.46 1.74
CA SER A 896 18.99 3.38 1.41
C SER A 896 17.76 3.89 0.67
N ARG A 897 17.87 4.01 -0.66
CA ARG A 897 16.79 4.37 -1.58
C ARG A 897 16.81 3.48 -2.83
N SER A 898 15.76 3.56 -3.63
CA SER A 898 15.82 3.07 -5.02
C SER A 898 16.80 3.94 -5.83
N THR A 899 17.67 3.31 -6.62
CA THR A 899 18.81 3.96 -7.31
C THR A 899 19.24 3.16 -8.54
N GLU A 900 19.90 3.80 -9.50
CA GLU A 900 20.61 3.18 -10.62
C GLU A 900 22.10 2.97 -10.32
N ALA A 901 22.58 3.29 -9.11
CA ALA A 901 23.94 2.94 -8.68
C ALA A 901 24.18 1.41 -8.68
N LYS A 902 25.41 0.99 -9.01
CA LYS A 902 25.88 -0.41 -8.93
C LYS A 902 26.27 -0.86 -7.53
N ALA A 903 26.48 0.08 -6.60
CA ALA A 903 26.82 -0.22 -5.22
C ALA A 903 26.22 0.78 -4.22
N THR A 904 26.04 0.33 -2.98
CA THR A 904 25.63 1.16 -1.83
C THR A 904 26.76 1.30 -0.81
N LEU A 905 26.85 2.48 -0.23
CA LEU A 905 27.54 2.77 1.02
C LEU A 905 26.51 3.37 2.00
N THR A 906 26.61 3.12 3.30
CA THR A 906 25.72 3.80 4.26
C THR A 906 26.31 5.14 4.64
N GLN A 907 25.49 6.20 4.65
CA GLN A 907 25.84 7.44 5.32
C GLN A 907 26.19 7.12 6.80
N GLY A 908 27.36 7.58 7.25
CA GLY A 908 27.88 7.21 8.56
C GLY A 908 29.40 7.36 8.67
N VAL A 909 29.88 8.56 9.01
CA VAL A 909 31.31 8.82 9.29
C VAL A 909 31.65 8.36 10.73
N THR A 910 31.32 7.13 11.08
CA THR A 910 31.38 6.59 12.46
C THR A 910 31.74 5.10 12.56
N ASP A 911 32.62 4.59 11.68
CA ASP A 911 33.28 3.28 11.95
C ASP A 911 34.71 3.10 11.42
N MET A 912 35.29 4.13 10.78
CA MET A 912 36.63 4.10 10.15
C MET A 912 37.53 5.27 10.59
N ALA A 913 37.39 5.74 11.84
CA ALA A 913 38.22 6.79 12.45
C ALA A 913 38.09 6.83 13.99
N SER A 914 38.59 5.82 14.70
CA SER A 914 38.89 5.94 16.14
C SER A 914 40.01 4.96 16.53
N PRO A 915 41.24 5.43 16.82
CA PRO A 915 42.36 4.58 17.22
C PRO A 915 42.24 4.16 18.70
N ALA A 916 41.16 3.44 19.02
CA ALA A 916 40.77 3.07 20.39
C ALA A 916 40.38 1.58 20.50
N VAL A 917 41.32 0.69 20.13
CA VAL A 917 41.41 -0.74 20.52
C VAL A 917 40.06 -1.49 20.68
N VAL A 918 39.26 -1.53 19.62
CA VAL A 918 38.14 -2.49 19.51
C VAL A 918 38.67 -3.77 18.89
N ASN A 919 38.46 -4.92 19.53
CA ASN A 919 39.01 -6.20 19.06
C ASN A 919 38.37 -6.61 17.71
N PRO A 920 39.15 -6.72 16.62
CA PRO A 920 38.61 -6.95 15.28
C PRO A 920 38.04 -8.37 15.13
N ALA A 921 38.70 -9.38 15.71
CA ALA A 921 38.28 -10.78 15.60
C ALA A 921 36.92 -11.03 16.26
N PHE A 922 36.63 -10.39 17.40
CA PHE A 922 35.31 -10.49 18.03
C PHE A 922 34.25 -9.68 17.28
N LYS A 923 34.56 -8.46 16.83
CA LYS A 923 33.63 -7.63 16.04
C LYS A 923 33.22 -8.33 14.73
N GLU A 924 34.15 -9.03 14.08
CA GLU A 924 33.86 -9.89 12.94
C GLU A 924 33.01 -11.10 13.33
N ALA A 925 33.36 -11.78 14.43
CA ALA A 925 32.66 -13.00 14.87
C ALA A 925 31.20 -12.77 15.29
N ILE A 926 30.84 -11.59 15.81
CA ILE A 926 29.46 -11.24 16.17
C ILE A 926 28.74 -10.40 15.12
N ASN A 927 29.32 -10.20 13.94
CA ASN A 927 28.78 -9.31 12.92
C ASN A 927 27.38 -9.74 12.44
N VAL A 928 26.45 -8.78 12.41
CA VAL A 928 25.06 -8.95 11.96
C VAL A 928 24.80 -7.98 10.81
N THR A 929 24.55 -8.52 9.62
CA THR A 929 24.30 -7.75 8.39
C THR A 929 22.80 -7.73 8.07
N PRO A 930 22.15 -6.55 7.99
CA PRO A 930 20.75 -6.46 7.58
C PRO A 930 20.46 -7.10 6.22
N LEU A 931 19.32 -7.77 6.11
CA LEU A 931 18.73 -8.26 4.87
C LEU A 931 17.52 -7.42 4.47
N ASP A 932 16.73 -7.01 5.47
CA ASP A 932 15.66 -6.01 5.37
C ASP A 932 15.44 -5.36 6.76
N SER A 933 14.26 -4.76 6.98
CA SER A 933 13.91 -4.06 8.23
C SER A 933 13.70 -4.98 9.44
N HIS A 934 13.52 -6.28 9.24
CA HIS A 934 13.23 -7.25 10.32
C HIS A 934 14.00 -8.55 10.21
N ARG A 935 14.70 -8.81 9.08
CA ARG A 935 15.57 -9.97 8.88
C ARG A 935 17.02 -9.54 8.68
N TYR A 936 17.93 -10.33 9.24
CA TYR A 936 19.37 -10.11 9.24
C TYR A 936 20.09 -11.42 8.99
N SER A 937 21.36 -11.35 8.62
CA SER A 937 22.25 -12.49 8.45
C SER A 937 23.44 -12.41 9.41
N ALA A 938 23.89 -13.56 9.89
CA ALA A 938 25.12 -13.71 10.66
C ALA A 938 25.84 -15.00 10.22
N PHE A 939 27.14 -15.11 10.51
CA PHE A 939 27.92 -16.31 10.25
C PHE A 939 28.58 -16.79 11.55
N LEU A 940 28.10 -17.90 12.08
CA LEU A 940 28.57 -18.45 13.35
C LEU A 940 29.94 -19.11 13.14
N GLN A 941 30.99 -18.50 13.68
CA GLN A 941 32.38 -18.89 13.45
C GLN A 941 32.80 -20.14 14.26
N ASP A 942 33.58 -21.02 13.63
CA ASP A 942 34.04 -22.28 14.25
C ASP A 942 34.99 -22.07 15.45
N GLY A 943 35.80 -21.01 15.44
CA GLY A 943 36.71 -20.65 16.54
C GLY A 943 36.01 -20.32 17.87
N TRP A 944 34.68 -20.17 17.83
CA TRP A 944 33.81 -19.87 18.98
C TRP A 944 32.88 -21.05 19.34
N CYS A 945 33.15 -22.23 18.76
CA CYS A 945 32.38 -23.45 19.01
C CYS A 945 32.98 -24.32 20.13
N ILE A 946 32.14 -25.22 20.62
CA ILE A 946 32.50 -26.39 21.42
C ILE A 946 32.10 -27.62 20.60
N GLY A 947 33.08 -28.45 20.22
CA GLY A 947 32.91 -29.50 19.22
C GLY A 947 32.58 -28.92 17.86
N THR A 948 31.31 -28.99 17.43
CA THR A 948 30.80 -28.32 16.22
C THR A 948 29.63 -27.35 16.52
N VAL A 949 29.37 -27.05 17.79
CA VAL A 949 28.23 -26.26 18.25
C VAL A 949 28.72 -24.90 18.77
N PRO A 950 28.25 -23.77 18.23
CA PRO A 950 28.49 -22.44 18.79
C PRO A 950 28.19 -22.40 20.29
N ASN A 951 29.10 -21.79 21.08
CA ASN A 951 28.86 -21.57 22.50
C ASN A 951 27.58 -20.74 22.74
N GLY A 952 26.87 -20.96 23.85
CA GLY A 952 25.60 -20.31 24.14
C GLY A 952 25.76 -18.82 24.38
N GLY A 953 26.78 -18.42 25.12
CA GLY A 953 27.18 -17.02 25.32
C GLY A 953 27.64 -16.34 24.04
N TYR A 954 28.40 -17.02 23.18
CA TYR A 954 28.76 -16.50 21.85
C TYR A 954 27.50 -16.27 20.99
N SER A 955 26.56 -17.22 21.01
CA SER A 955 25.28 -17.08 20.31
C SER A 955 24.44 -15.93 20.89
N ALA A 956 24.53 -15.66 22.19
CA ALA A 956 23.92 -14.50 22.82
C ALA A 956 24.62 -13.19 22.46
N ALA A 957 25.95 -13.16 22.30
CA ALA A 957 26.67 -11.97 21.83
C ALA A 957 26.27 -11.58 20.39
N VAL A 958 26.02 -12.56 19.51
CA VAL A 958 25.42 -12.33 18.18
C VAL A 958 24.01 -11.74 18.29
N LEU A 959 23.18 -12.25 19.22
CA LEU A 959 21.82 -11.72 19.46
C LEU A 959 21.81 -10.35 20.18
N TYR A 960 22.84 -10.04 20.95
CA TYR A 960 23.09 -8.72 21.54
C TYR A 960 23.41 -7.70 20.44
N GLN A 961 24.32 -8.06 19.52
CA GLN A 961 24.64 -7.24 18.36
C GLN A 961 23.43 -7.08 17.41
N LEU A 962 22.63 -8.13 17.21
CA LEU A 962 21.37 -8.07 16.46
C LEU A 962 20.44 -6.97 16.99
N ALA A 963 20.26 -6.87 18.31
CA ALA A 963 19.40 -5.86 18.91
C ALA A 963 19.89 -4.44 18.61
N ILE A 964 21.20 -4.19 18.76
CA ILE A 964 21.82 -2.89 18.43
C ILE A 964 21.66 -2.57 16.94
N THR A 965 22.00 -3.51 16.06
CA THR A 965 21.87 -3.35 14.60
C THR A 965 20.41 -3.12 14.19
N HIS A 966 19.44 -3.79 14.83
CA HIS A 966 18.02 -3.60 14.56
C HIS A 966 17.53 -2.20 14.96
N PHE A 967 17.82 -1.73 16.18
CA PHE A 967 17.40 -0.38 16.57
C PHE A 967 18.10 0.72 15.74
N ALA A 968 19.36 0.53 15.34
CA ALA A 968 20.06 1.45 14.45
C ALA A 968 19.52 1.46 13.00
N GLN A 969 19.09 0.32 12.46
CA GLN A 969 18.64 0.18 11.07
C GLN A 969 17.15 0.44 10.87
N THR A 970 16.31 0.00 11.82
CA THR A 970 14.85 -0.05 11.70
C THR A 970 14.16 1.06 12.49
N HIS A 971 14.78 1.52 13.58
CA HIS A 971 14.25 2.55 14.47
C HIS A 971 15.23 3.73 14.70
N PRO A 972 15.90 4.26 13.65
CA PRO A 972 17.04 5.19 13.81
C PRO A 972 16.70 6.49 14.54
N THR A 973 15.45 6.94 14.48
CA THR A 973 14.95 8.17 15.14
C THR A 973 14.31 7.91 16.51
N ARG A 974 14.31 6.66 17.01
CA ARG A 974 13.60 6.30 18.24
C ARG A 974 14.32 6.74 19.51
N TYR A 975 15.64 6.82 19.46
CA TYR A 975 16.51 7.18 20.57
C TYR A 975 17.63 8.09 20.06
N ASN A 976 17.99 9.12 20.84
CA ASN A 976 19.02 10.08 20.46
C ASN A 976 20.46 9.51 20.56
N GLU A 977 20.59 8.26 21.00
CA GLU A 977 21.84 7.51 21.19
C GLU A 977 21.55 5.99 21.04
N PRO A 978 22.58 5.14 20.88
CA PRO A 978 22.39 3.70 20.74
C PRO A 978 21.71 3.05 21.97
N ALA A 979 20.53 2.47 21.76
CA ALA A 979 19.89 1.62 22.76
C ALA A 979 20.55 0.24 22.76
N THR A 980 20.95 -0.22 23.94
CA THR A 980 21.63 -1.51 24.15
C THR A 980 20.75 -2.45 24.99
N PRO A 981 20.90 -3.79 24.87
CA PRO A 981 20.23 -4.74 25.73
C PRO A 981 20.53 -4.53 27.22
N ILE A 982 19.46 -4.43 28.02
CA ILE A 982 19.49 -4.43 29.49
C ILE A 982 19.00 -5.77 30.07
N ALA A 983 18.20 -6.52 29.31
CA ALA A 983 17.79 -7.88 29.65
C ALA A 983 17.64 -8.75 28.39
N MET A 984 17.99 -10.03 28.49
CA MET A 984 17.86 -11.05 27.44
C MET A 984 17.30 -12.34 28.04
N GLN A 985 16.31 -12.95 27.40
CA GLN A 985 15.68 -14.20 27.81
C GLN A 985 15.67 -15.16 26.61
N LEU A 986 16.59 -16.12 26.58
CA LEU A 986 16.88 -16.96 25.42
C LEU A 986 16.57 -18.45 25.67
N VAL A 987 16.00 -19.11 24.67
CA VAL A 987 15.68 -20.54 24.66
C VAL A 987 16.34 -21.22 23.45
N PHE A 988 17.19 -22.20 23.71
CA PHE A 988 17.94 -22.97 22.71
C PHE A 988 17.12 -24.18 22.26
N LEU A 989 16.13 -23.93 21.40
CA LEU A 989 15.18 -24.92 20.88
C LEU A 989 15.84 -26.13 20.20
N ARG A 990 16.91 -25.89 19.42
CA ARG A 990 17.62 -26.92 18.63
C ARG A 990 19.11 -26.61 18.58
N ARG A 991 19.92 -27.67 18.41
CA ARG A 991 21.38 -27.57 18.19
C ARG A 991 21.71 -26.62 17.03
N THR A 992 22.51 -25.60 17.31
CA THR A 992 23.17 -24.73 16.33
C THR A 992 24.42 -25.41 15.73
N ALA A 993 24.89 -24.89 14.59
CA ALA A 993 26.14 -25.28 13.96
C ALA A 993 26.91 -24.05 13.46
N SER A 994 28.22 -24.18 13.30
CA SER A 994 29.05 -23.20 12.59
C SER A 994 28.58 -23.02 11.15
N GLY A 995 28.55 -21.78 10.65
CA GLY A 995 28.05 -21.46 9.31
C GLY A 995 26.97 -20.36 9.31
N PRO A 996 26.27 -20.14 8.18
CA PRO A 996 25.28 -19.08 8.06
C PRO A 996 24.08 -19.29 9.00
N ALA A 997 23.52 -18.17 9.45
CA ALA A 997 22.28 -18.08 10.19
C ALA A 997 21.44 -16.90 9.70
N VAL A 998 20.13 -17.08 9.64
CA VAL A 998 19.14 -16.02 9.40
C VAL A 998 18.54 -15.65 10.74
N LEU A 999 18.59 -14.36 11.07
CA LEU A 999 18.05 -13.78 12.28
C LEU A 999 16.76 -13.04 11.92
N THR A 1000 15.70 -13.23 12.69
CA THR A 1000 14.42 -12.54 12.50
C THR A 1000 14.00 -11.83 13.78
N VAL A 1001 13.55 -10.58 13.66
CA VAL A 1001 13.12 -9.72 14.76
C VAL A 1001 11.64 -9.39 14.62
N GLN A 1002 10.92 -9.34 15.74
CA GLN A 1002 9.54 -8.88 15.81
C GLN A 1002 9.39 -7.87 16.96
N ASP A 1003 8.97 -6.65 16.62
CA ASP A 1003 8.64 -5.62 17.60
C ASP A 1003 7.49 -6.07 18.50
N THR A 1004 7.79 -6.30 19.78
CA THR A 1004 6.80 -6.72 20.79
C THR A 1004 6.27 -5.52 21.57
N LYS A 1005 7.13 -4.55 21.85
CA LYS A 1005 6.78 -3.29 22.52
C LYS A 1005 7.82 -2.22 22.21
N LEU A 1006 7.42 -1.15 21.50
CA LEU A 1006 8.27 0.02 21.31
C LEU A 1006 7.90 1.10 22.34
N GLY A 1007 8.83 1.48 23.22
CA GLY A 1007 8.63 2.48 24.28
C GLY A 1007 9.67 3.60 24.26
N ALA A 1008 9.37 4.72 24.93
CA ALA A 1008 10.24 5.90 24.93
C ALA A 1008 11.45 5.79 25.89
N ARG A 1009 11.35 4.96 26.94
CA ARG A 1009 12.48 4.62 27.83
C ARG A 1009 13.03 3.22 27.56
N THR A 1010 12.17 2.23 27.42
CA THR A 1010 12.57 0.84 27.08
C THR A 1010 11.72 0.28 25.95
N SER A 1011 12.35 -0.52 25.08
CA SER A 1011 11.67 -1.31 24.05
C SER A 1011 11.98 -2.79 24.20
N THR A 1012 11.12 -3.67 23.72
CA THR A 1012 11.28 -5.13 23.78
C THR A 1012 10.96 -5.75 22.43
N ILE A 1013 11.89 -6.55 21.94
CA ILE A 1013 11.80 -7.29 20.69
C ILE A 1013 11.80 -8.80 20.98
N HIS A 1014 11.07 -9.56 20.17
CA HIS A 1014 11.24 -11.00 20.08
C HIS A 1014 12.24 -11.29 18.96
N VAL A 1015 13.15 -12.23 19.19
CA VAL A 1015 14.21 -12.60 18.24
C VAL A 1015 14.25 -14.10 18.03
N THR A 1016 14.52 -14.54 16.80
CA THR A 1016 14.74 -15.95 16.46
C THR A 1016 15.98 -16.09 15.57
N LEU A 1017 16.89 -16.98 15.95
CA LEU A 1017 18.03 -17.42 15.14
C LEU A 1017 17.65 -18.74 14.47
N SER A 1018 17.69 -18.76 13.15
CA SER A 1018 17.36 -19.92 12.31
C SER A 1018 18.54 -20.32 11.42
N GLN A 1019 18.67 -21.61 11.13
CA GLN A 1019 19.66 -22.15 10.18
C GLN A 1019 18.99 -23.22 9.32
N VAL A 1020 19.59 -23.58 8.18
CA VAL A 1020 19.03 -24.59 7.26
C VAL A 1020 18.65 -25.89 7.98
N ASN A 1021 17.47 -26.43 7.66
CA ASN A 1021 16.97 -27.70 8.19
C ASN A 1021 17.80 -28.85 7.59
N GLU A 1022 18.46 -29.64 8.45
CA GLU A 1022 19.32 -30.76 8.08
C GLU A 1022 18.61 -31.88 7.27
N LYS A 1023 17.27 -31.91 7.30
CA LYS A 1023 16.45 -32.87 6.54
C LYS A 1023 15.84 -32.30 5.26
N ASN A 1024 15.53 -31.01 5.25
CA ASN A 1024 15.00 -30.32 4.07
C ASN A 1024 15.81 -29.03 3.82
N PRO A 1025 16.78 -29.05 2.89
CA PRO A 1025 17.61 -27.88 2.59
C PRO A 1025 16.87 -26.63 2.10
N GLN A 1026 15.57 -26.73 1.78
CA GLN A 1026 14.73 -25.58 1.41
C GLN A 1026 14.05 -24.91 2.62
N GLU A 1027 14.11 -25.50 3.82
CA GLU A 1027 13.51 -24.98 5.05
C GLU A 1027 14.55 -24.38 6.00
N LEU A 1028 14.10 -23.43 6.84
CA LEU A 1028 14.85 -22.91 7.97
C LEU A 1028 14.32 -23.47 9.29
N ASP A 1029 15.20 -24.14 10.03
CA ASP A 1029 15.00 -24.59 11.39
C ASP A 1029 15.27 -23.42 12.36
N ALA A 1030 14.27 -22.99 13.14
CA ALA A 1030 14.52 -22.16 14.32
C ALA A 1030 15.40 -22.93 15.32
N LYS A 1031 16.53 -22.34 15.73
CA LYS A 1031 17.52 -22.94 16.64
C LYS A 1031 17.50 -22.28 18.03
N ILE A 1032 17.41 -20.95 18.07
CA ILE A 1032 17.29 -20.15 19.31
C ILE A 1032 16.11 -19.19 19.13
N THR A 1033 15.31 -18.98 20.16
CA THR A 1033 14.30 -17.90 20.18
C THR A 1033 14.28 -17.23 21.55
N GLY A 1034 13.83 -15.98 21.64
CA GLY A 1034 13.82 -15.28 22.92
C GLY A 1034 13.35 -13.83 22.85
N TYR A 1035 13.32 -13.17 24.01
CA TYR A 1035 13.01 -11.75 24.12
C TYR A 1035 14.26 -10.96 24.55
N ILE A 1036 14.42 -9.77 23.99
CA ILE A 1036 15.46 -8.81 24.36
C ILE A 1036 14.81 -7.48 24.69
N THR A 1037 15.12 -6.91 25.85
CA THR A 1037 14.71 -5.56 26.24
C THR A 1037 15.91 -4.62 26.16
N VAL A 1038 15.76 -3.50 25.45
CA VAL A 1038 16.79 -2.48 25.26
C VAL A 1038 16.43 -1.15 25.94
N SER A 1039 17.46 -0.36 26.25
CA SER A 1039 17.36 1.02 26.73
C SER A 1039 18.53 1.86 26.19
N PRO A 1040 18.33 3.16 25.89
CA PRO A 1040 19.43 4.13 25.82
C PRO A 1040 19.89 4.50 27.25
N ALA A 1041 21.11 5.02 27.40
CA ALA A 1041 21.69 5.33 28.71
C ALA A 1041 20.98 6.51 29.42
N SER A 1042 20.61 7.53 28.66
CA SER A 1042 19.80 8.68 29.10
C SER A 1042 18.40 8.32 29.61
N ALA A 1043 17.88 7.12 29.30
CA ALA A 1043 16.62 6.64 29.86
C ALA A 1043 16.77 5.91 31.21
N GLU A 1044 18.00 5.69 31.69
CA GLU A 1044 18.31 4.92 32.92
C GLU A 1044 18.37 5.80 34.18
N GLU A 1045 17.76 6.99 34.15
CA GLU A 1045 17.60 7.85 35.34
C GLU A 1045 16.85 7.14 36.48
N GLY A 1046 17.54 6.92 37.59
CA GLY A 1046 17.06 6.24 38.79
C GLY A 1046 18.04 6.30 39.97
N ILE A 1047 17.65 5.75 41.11
CA ILE A 1047 18.50 5.70 42.31
C ILE A 1047 19.57 4.63 42.15
N SER A 1048 20.85 5.01 42.24
CA SER A 1048 21.98 4.10 42.45
C SER A 1048 22.36 4.08 43.93
N ALA A 1049 22.38 2.90 44.55
CA ALA A 1049 22.81 2.71 45.94
C ALA A 1049 23.46 1.32 46.11
N PRO A 1050 24.54 1.19 46.88
CA PRO A 1050 25.06 -0.11 47.27
C PRO A 1050 24.06 -0.80 48.21
N GLY A 1051 23.80 -2.09 47.98
CA GLY A 1051 22.96 -2.91 48.86
C GLY A 1051 23.80 -3.91 49.67
N ASP A 1052 23.23 -4.40 50.77
CA ASP A 1052 23.87 -5.36 51.70
C ASP A 1052 24.08 -6.78 51.12
N TRP A 1053 24.03 -6.94 49.79
CA TRP A 1053 24.16 -8.21 49.12
C TRP A 1053 25.62 -8.63 48.96
N THR A 1054 25.91 -9.89 49.27
CA THR A 1054 27.26 -10.47 49.18
C THR A 1054 27.25 -11.83 48.48
N LEU A 1055 28.38 -12.20 47.88
CA LEU A 1055 28.56 -13.44 47.14
C LEU A 1055 28.51 -14.66 48.08
N TYR A 1056 27.43 -15.45 48.03
CA TYR A 1056 27.29 -16.70 48.80
C TYR A 1056 27.67 -17.94 47.96
N PRO A 1057 28.28 -19.00 48.56
CA PRO A 1057 28.98 -19.00 49.85
C PRO A 1057 30.21 -18.07 49.78
N GLU A 1058 30.60 -17.41 50.86
CA GLU A 1058 31.64 -16.35 50.83
C GLU A 1058 32.89 -16.70 49.98
N PRO A 1059 33.47 -15.75 49.24
CA PRO A 1059 34.76 -15.95 48.58
C PRO A 1059 35.85 -16.42 49.56
N ILE A 1060 36.93 -17.00 49.03
CA ILE A 1060 38.13 -17.25 49.85
C ILE A 1060 38.60 -15.89 50.42
N PRO A 1061 38.97 -15.77 51.71
CA PRO A 1061 39.34 -14.46 52.27
C PRO A 1061 40.49 -13.80 51.50
N GLY A 1062 40.24 -12.62 50.92
CA GLY A 1062 41.18 -11.96 50.00
C GLY A 1062 41.11 -12.43 48.54
N SER A 1063 39.90 -12.74 48.03
CA SER A 1063 39.70 -13.19 46.64
C SER A 1063 38.58 -12.45 45.87
N GLY A 1064 37.76 -11.63 46.53
CA GLY A 1064 36.80 -10.75 45.84
C GLY A 1064 37.44 -9.43 45.36
N PRO A 1065 36.78 -8.66 44.48
CA PRO A 1065 37.31 -7.40 43.95
C PRO A 1065 37.79 -6.41 45.02
N ASN A 1066 37.06 -6.30 46.13
CA ASN A 1066 37.41 -5.44 47.26
C ASN A 1066 38.46 -6.03 48.23
N GLY A 1067 39.29 -6.98 47.79
CA GLY A 1067 40.28 -7.62 48.66
C GLY A 1067 41.44 -8.36 47.98
N ARG A 1068 42.60 -7.70 47.92
CA ARG A 1068 43.97 -8.26 47.95
C ARG A 1068 44.48 -9.13 46.79
N VAL A 1069 43.74 -9.32 45.69
CA VAL A 1069 44.31 -9.93 44.47
C VAL A 1069 45.05 -8.87 43.66
N ASN A 1070 46.35 -9.05 43.40
CA ASN A 1070 47.13 -8.14 42.56
C ASN A 1070 47.01 -8.53 41.08
N LEU A 1071 46.09 -7.86 40.38
CA LEU A 1071 45.81 -8.09 38.96
C LEU A 1071 47.00 -7.77 38.03
N GLU A 1072 47.89 -6.86 38.39
CA GLU A 1072 49.13 -6.61 37.62
C GLU A 1072 50.12 -7.76 37.77
N ASN A 1073 50.21 -8.34 38.97
CA ASN A 1073 51.07 -9.49 39.22
C ASN A 1073 50.53 -10.73 38.49
N LEU A 1074 49.22 -10.99 38.53
CA LEU A 1074 48.58 -12.05 37.73
C LEU A 1074 48.85 -11.90 36.22
N ASP A 1075 48.68 -10.70 35.64
CA ASP A 1075 48.92 -10.44 34.21
C ASP A 1075 50.38 -10.73 33.79
N ARG A 1076 51.33 -10.44 34.68
CA ARG A 1076 52.76 -10.56 34.44
C ARG A 1076 53.33 -11.96 34.69
N THR A 1077 52.89 -12.64 35.75
CA THR A 1077 53.51 -13.90 36.24
C THR A 1077 52.60 -15.11 36.08
N GLY A 1078 51.29 -14.92 35.93
CA GLY A 1078 50.30 -15.99 35.96
C GLY A 1078 49.94 -16.50 37.35
N GLN A 1079 50.46 -15.90 38.44
CA GLN A 1079 50.15 -16.29 39.82
C GLN A 1079 50.18 -15.09 40.79
N ASP A 1080 49.21 -15.04 41.71
CA ASP A 1080 49.22 -14.12 42.85
C ASP A 1080 48.62 -14.80 44.10
N GLY A 1081 49.48 -15.12 45.08
CA GLY A 1081 49.10 -15.93 46.23
C GLY A 1081 48.55 -17.31 45.81
N ASP A 1082 47.31 -17.58 46.23
CA ASP A 1082 46.56 -18.79 45.89
C ASP A 1082 45.87 -18.74 44.52
N TRP A 1083 45.86 -17.59 43.83
CA TRP A 1083 45.32 -17.47 42.47
C TRP A 1083 46.37 -17.86 41.43
N VAL A 1084 46.00 -18.73 40.49
CA VAL A 1084 46.83 -19.21 39.38
C VAL A 1084 46.09 -19.11 38.05
N ARG A 1085 46.83 -18.95 36.95
CA ARG A 1085 46.32 -19.08 35.59
C ARG A 1085 45.80 -20.50 35.35
N LEU A 1086 44.54 -20.60 34.96
CA LEU A 1086 43.85 -21.87 34.72
C LEU A 1086 44.12 -22.36 33.28
N ALA A 1087 44.61 -23.59 33.14
CA ALA A 1087 44.73 -24.24 31.85
C ALA A 1087 43.36 -24.83 31.44
N ALA A 1088 42.72 -24.25 30.41
CA ALA A 1088 41.38 -24.67 30.00
C ALA A 1088 41.36 -26.14 29.49
N PRO A 1089 40.63 -27.06 30.14
CA PRO A 1089 40.65 -28.47 29.80
C PRO A 1089 40.01 -28.74 28.43
N PHE A 1090 40.74 -29.48 27.58
CA PHE A 1090 40.35 -29.87 26.21
C PHE A 1090 40.12 -28.69 25.24
N ALA A 1091 40.96 -27.65 25.28
CA ALA A 1091 40.84 -26.45 24.46
C ALA A 1091 40.71 -26.66 22.92
N GLU A 1092 41.23 -27.76 22.35
CA GLU A 1092 41.03 -28.11 20.92
C GLU A 1092 39.57 -28.47 20.61
N PHE A 1093 38.90 -29.15 21.55
CA PHE A 1093 37.47 -29.45 21.46
C PHE A 1093 36.64 -28.24 21.88
N ARG A 1094 37.05 -27.52 22.93
CA ARG A 1094 36.35 -26.36 23.51
C ARG A 1094 36.94 -25.04 22.93
N ARG A 1095 36.96 -24.85 21.60
CA ARG A 1095 37.68 -23.73 20.93
C ARG A 1095 37.31 -22.34 21.45
N ALA A 1096 36.06 -22.13 21.88
CA ALA A 1096 35.65 -20.92 22.61
C ALA A 1096 36.59 -20.55 23.80
N THR A 1097 37.17 -21.52 24.51
CA THR A 1097 38.08 -21.26 25.65
C THR A 1097 39.46 -20.76 25.24
N GLN A 1098 39.75 -20.65 23.93
CA GLN A 1098 40.97 -20.02 23.42
C GLN A 1098 40.82 -18.50 23.30
N GLN A 1099 39.58 -17.98 23.33
CA GLN A 1099 39.25 -16.55 23.19
C GLN A 1099 39.31 -15.78 24.54
N ILE A 1100 39.76 -16.44 25.60
CA ILE A 1100 39.72 -15.96 26.99
C ILE A 1100 40.90 -16.51 27.78
N GLU A 1101 41.48 -15.71 28.67
CA GLU A 1101 42.40 -16.18 29.71
C GLU A 1101 41.71 -16.11 31.07
N LEU A 1102 41.68 -17.25 31.77
CA LEU A 1102 41.04 -17.40 33.07
C LEU A 1102 42.08 -17.67 34.15
N TYR A 1103 41.86 -17.08 35.31
CA TYR A 1103 42.68 -17.23 36.51
C TYR A 1103 41.71 -17.59 37.65
N GLY A 1104 42.12 -18.46 38.56
CA GLY A 1104 41.26 -18.99 39.63
C GLY A 1104 42.10 -19.41 40.84
N PRO A 1105 41.48 -19.65 42.01
CA PRO A 1105 42.18 -20.27 43.13
C PRO A 1105 42.70 -21.66 42.73
N ASP A 1106 43.82 -22.07 43.32
CA ASP A 1106 44.42 -23.40 43.19
C ASP A 1106 43.34 -24.51 43.20
N PRO A 1107 43.26 -25.37 42.16
CA PRO A 1107 42.31 -26.48 42.10
C PRO A 1107 42.33 -27.39 43.34
N ALA A 1108 43.44 -27.51 44.07
CA ALA A 1108 43.52 -28.26 45.32
C ALA A 1108 42.79 -27.59 46.51
N LYS A 1109 42.39 -26.32 46.37
CA LYS A 1109 41.73 -25.49 47.40
C LYS A 1109 40.31 -25.02 47.01
N GLY A 1110 39.86 -25.32 45.78
CA GLY A 1110 38.60 -24.84 45.24
C GLY A 1110 37.35 -25.41 45.93
N LYS A 1111 36.23 -24.67 45.86
CA LYS A 1111 34.91 -25.15 46.34
C LYS A 1111 34.19 -25.90 45.20
N PRO A 1112 33.77 -27.17 45.36
CA PRO A 1112 33.34 -28.02 44.24
C PRO A 1112 32.05 -27.59 43.52
N TRP A 1113 31.27 -26.67 44.10
CA TRP A 1113 30.01 -26.17 43.52
C TRP A 1113 30.03 -24.66 43.21
N ALA A 1114 31.08 -23.94 43.61
CA ALA A 1114 31.20 -22.49 43.46
C ALA A 1114 32.61 -22.15 42.94
N LEU A 1115 32.67 -21.72 41.67
CA LEU A 1115 33.89 -21.47 40.91
C LEU A 1115 34.11 -19.95 40.78
N ASP A 1116 35.22 -19.47 41.31
CA ASP A 1116 35.64 -18.06 41.26
C ASP A 1116 36.71 -17.86 40.18
N GLN A 1117 36.50 -16.92 39.26
CA GLN A 1117 37.41 -16.70 38.14
C GLN A 1117 37.63 -15.20 37.86
N TRP A 1118 38.88 -14.78 37.72
CA TRP A 1118 39.26 -13.53 37.06
C TRP A 1118 39.48 -13.81 35.57
N ALA A 1119 38.91 -12.96 34.72
CA ALA A 1119 38.82 -13.20 33.29
C ALA A 1119 39.40 -12.03 32.48
N GLN A 1120 40.27 -12.35 31.51
CA GLN A 1120 40.77 -11.43 30.50
C GLN A 1120 40.26 -11.88 29.13
N PHE A 1121 39.73 -10.94 28.35
CA PHE A 1121 39.36 -11.24 26.97
C PHE A 1121 40.61 -11.40 26.11
N ARG A 1122 40.61 -12.37 25.19
CA ARG A 1122 41.74 -12.75 24.32
C ARG A 1122 41.27 -13.16 22.92
N ALA A 1123 40.22 -12.54 22.41
CA ALA A 1123 39.63 -12.89 21.11
C ALA A 1123 40.66 -12.78 19.97
N GLY A 1124 40.78 -13.85 19.17
CA GLY A 1124 41.81 -13.98 18.13
C GLY A 1124 43.25 -14.14 18.67
N GLY A 1125 43.42 -14.36 19.97
CA GLY A 1125 44.73 -14.38 20.65
C GLY A 1125 45.28 -13.00 21.03
N ASP A 1126 44.53 -11.92 20.78
CA ASP A 1126 44.97 -10.55 21.06
C ASP A 1126 45.04 -10.27 22.58
N ARG A 1127 46.22 -9.85 23.06
CA ARG A 1127 46.45 -9.46 24.46
C ARG A 1127 45.96 -8.04 24.79
N ASN A 1128 45.70 -7.21 23.78
CA ASN A 1128 45.17 -5.86 23.95
C ASN A 1128 43.64 -5.80 23.95
N ALA A 1129 42.97 -6.92 23.71
CA ALA A 1129 41.52 -7.07 23.80
C ALA A 1129 40.97 -6.60 25.16
N ARG A 1130 39.71 -6.14 25.16
CA ARG A 1130 38.98 -5.62 26.32
C ARG A 1130 37.56 -6.17 26.32
N TRP A 1131 36.98 -6.29 27.51
CA TRP A 1131 35.58 -6.63 27.69
C TRP A 1131 34.70 -5.43 27.31
N THR A 1132 33.86 -5.59 26.29
CA THR A 1132 32.73 -4.72 25.95
C THR A 1132 31.44 -5.35 26.45
N ASP A 1133 30.32 -4.61 26.50
CA ASP A 1133 29.03 -5.15 26.97
C ASP A 1133 28.57 -6.38 26.17
N ALA A 1134 28.79 -6.39 24.85
CA ALA A 1134 28.55 -7.55 24.00
C ALA A 1134 29.45 -8.76 24.35
N ALA A 1135 30.66 -8.53 24.86
CA ALA A 1135 31.56 -9.57 25.33
C ALA A 1135 31.17 -10.12 26.72
N VAL A 1136 30.44 -9.36 27.54
CA VAL A 1136 29.86 -9.87 28.80
C VAL A 1136 28.84 -10.98 28.52
N ALA A 1137 28.06 -10.87 27.44
CA ALA A 1137 27.16 -11.94 26.98
C ALA A 1137 27.89 -13.24 26.61
N PHE A 1138 29.17 -13.16 26.21
CA PHE A 1138 30.04 -14.34 26.04
C PHE A 1138 30.55 -14.87 27.38
N LEU A 1139 31.06 -14.01 28.26
CA LEU A 1139 31.64 -14.40 29.56
C LEU A 1139 30.69 -15.24 30.43
N VAL A 1140 29.39 -14.94 30.43
CA VAL A 1140 28.41 -15.65 31.28
C VAL A 1140 28.25 -17.15 30.97
N ASP A 1141 28.70 -17.66 29.82
CA ASP A 1141 28.61 -19.09 29.45
C ASP A 1141 30.01 -19.77 29.36
N MET A 1142 31.03 -19.14 29.96
CA MET A 1142 32.45 -19.52 29.85
C MET A 1142 33.07 -19.98 31.17
N PHE A 1143 32.62 -21.14 31.66
CA PHE A 1143 33.01 -21.74 32.95
C PHE A 1143 33.80 -23.07 32.85
N PRO A 1144 34.90 -23.16 32.06
CA PRO A 1144 35.49 -24.43 31.65
C PRO A 1144 36.04 -25.33 32.78
N MET A 1145 36.31 -24.80 33.98
CA MET A 1145 36.76 -25.60 35.12
C MET A 1145 35.63 -26.37 35.83
N ALA A 1146 34.40 -25.85 35.84
CA ALA A 1146 33.26 -26.58 36.39
C ALA A 1146 32.98 -27.88 35.59
N LEU A 1147 33.34 -27.86 34.30
CA LEU A 1147 33.26 -29.01 33.41
C LEU A 1147 34.25 -30.12 33.79
N ASP A 1148 35.42 -29.78 34.33
CA ASP A 1148 36.38 -30.77 34.84
C ASP A 1148 35.83 -31.45 36.10
N GLY A 1149 35.06 -30.71 36.91
CA GLY A 1149 34.19 -31.26 37.94
C GLY A 1149 33.17 -32.26 37.38
N PHE A 1150 32.47 -31.93 36.29
CA PHE A 1150 31.50 -32.85 35.67
C PHE A 1150 32.15 -34.07 34.99
N ASP A 1151 33.30 -33.89 34.34
CA ASP A 1151 34.09 -34.95 33.73
C ASP A 1151 34.63 -35.91 34.82
N SER A 1152 35.19 -35.39 35.91
CA SER A 1152 35.70 -36.18 37.06
C SER A 1152 34.60 -36.85 37.89
N MET A 1153 33.47 -36.19 38.17
CA MET A 1153 32.28 -36.81 38.79
C MET A 1153 31.80 -38.03 37.98
N SER A 1154 31.95 -38.01 36.65
CA SER A 1154 31.59 -39.15 35.81
C SER A 1154 32.65 -40.26 35.74
N SER A 1155 33.90 -39.98 36.08
CA SER A 1155 34.94 -41.02 36.18
C SER A 1155 34.78 -41.87 37.45
N ALA A 1156 34.07 -41.37 38.46
CA ALA A 1156 33.78 -42.10 39.70
C ALA A 1156 32.66 -43.14 39.57
N SER A 1157 31.77 -43.04 38.57
CA SER A 1157 30.75 -44.07 38.27
C SER A 1157 31.26 -45.18 37.37
N ASP A 1158 32.22 -44.89 36.49
CA ASP A 1158 32.58 -45.75 35.36
C ASP A 1158 33.88 -46.54 35.63
N LEU A 1159 33.96 -47.17 36.81
CA LEU A 1159 35.20 -47.76 37.37
C LEU A 1159 35.55 -49.15 36.80
N GLU A 1160 35.23 -49.43 35.53
CA GLU A 1160 35.57 -50.71 34.89
C GLU A 1160 35.83 -50.57 33.36
N THR A 1161 37.00 -50.03 32.99
CA THR A 1161 37.86 -50.46 31.84
C THR A 1161 38.99 -49.45 31.57
N LEU A 1162 40.24 -49.93 31.56
CA LEU A 1162 41.44 -49.13 31.25
C LEU A 1162 42.08 -49.56 29.93
N SER A 1163 42.21 -48.64 28.98
CA SER A 1163 43.24 -48.69 27.93
C SER A 1163 43.68 -47.28 27.54
N LYS A 1164 44.91 -47.13 27.04
CA LYS A 1164 45.63 -45.84 26.97
C LYS A 1164 45.46 -45.13 25.64
N LYS A 1165 44.92 -43.91 25.69
CA LYS A 1165 45.13 -42.75 24.80
C LYS A 1165 44.58 -41.51 25.53
N PRO A 1166 44.94 -40.26 25.15
CA PRO A 1166 44.19 -39.11 25.63
C PRO A 1166 42.73 -39.26 25.19
N LYS A 1167 41.82 -39.46 26.15
CA LYS A 1167 40.38 -39.49 25.84
C LYS A 1167 39.97 -38.06 25.44
N PRO A 1168 39.14 -37.88 24.39
CA PRO A 1168 38.44 -36.60 24.23
C PRO A 1168 37.57 -36.33 25.45
N ALA A 1169 37.24 -35.05 25.70
CA ALA A 1169 36.39 -34.63 26.83
C ALA A 1169 35.21 -35.60 27.01
N ALA A 1170 34.99 -36.12 28.22
CA ALA A 1170 33.94 -37.13 28.41
C ALA A 1170 32.56 -36.51 28.20
N LYS A 1171 32.39 -35.25 28.63
CA LYS A 1171 31.16 -34.47 28.56
C LYS A 1171 31.26 -33.18 27.72
N TRP A 1172 30.11 -32.80 27.18
CA TRP A 1172 29.78 -31.53 26.54
C TRP A 1172 28.50 -30.97 27.18
N TYR A 1173 28.42 -29.64 27.26
CA TYR A 1173 27.30 -28.92 27.85
C TYR A 1173 26.62 -28.01 26.80
N PRO A 1174 25.40 -28.33 26.34
CA PRO A 1174 24.54 -27.35 25.70
C PRO A 1174 23.71 -26.59 26.75
N THR A 1175 23.75 -25.26 26.66
CA THR A 1175 22.76 -24.35 27.26
C THR A 1175 21.38 -24.65 26.66
N VAL A 1176 20.32 -24.65 27.48
CA VAL A 1176 18.92 -24.91 27.08
C VAL A 1176 18.06 -23.65 27.24
N THR A 1177 18.21 -22.97 28.37
CA THR A 1177 17.69 -21.61 28.58
C THR A 1177 18.75 -20.75 29.24
N MET A 1178 18.77 -19.46 28.90
CA MET A 1178 19.69 -18.48 29.46
C MET A 1178 18.99 -17.14 29.60
N ASN A 1179 18.91 -16.63 30.82
CA ASN A 1179 18.47 -15.26 31.10
C ASN A 1179 19.69 -14.44 31.53
N ILE A 1180 19.87 -13.25 30.95
CA ILE A 1180 20.95 -12.32 31.28
C ILE A 1180 20.32 -10.98 31.63
N ASP A 1181 20.59 -10.47 32.82
CA ASP A 1181 20.30 -9.11 33.24
C ASP A 1181 21.62 -8.32 33.27
N PHE A 1182 21.73 -7.26 32.47
CA PHE A 1182 22.84 -6.30 32.56
C PHE A 1182 22.48 -5.24 33.61
N LYS A 1183 23.42 -4.95 34.53
CA LYS A 1183 23.21 -4.07 35.69
C LYS A 1183 24.10 -2.82 35.68
N LYS A 1184 25.25 -2.88 35.00
CA LYS A 1184 26.17 -1.75 34.80
C LYS A 1184 26.74 -1.81 33.38
N ARG A 1185 26.67 -0.69 32.65
CA ARG A 1185 27.32 -0.50 31.34
C ARG A 1185 28.83 -0.37 31.52
N LEU A 1186 29.61 -0.97 30.63
CA LEU A 1186 31.06 -0.81 30.61
C LEU A 1186 31.46 0.50 29.89
N PRO A 1187 32.67 1.05 30.15
CA PRO A 1187 33.21 2.16 29.38
C PRO A 1187 33.36 1.78 27.89
N ALA A 1188 33.27 2.77 26.98
CA ALA A 1188 33.32 2.52 25.53
C ALA A 1188 34.64 1.84 25.06
N GLN A 1189 35.75 2.10 25.75
CA GLN A 1189 37.05 1.46 25.53
C GLN A 1189 37.17 0.04 26.15
N GLY A 1190 36.12 -0.44 26.82
CA GLY A 1190 36.06 -1.68 27.57
C GLY A 1190 36.92 -1.72 28.84
N VAL A 1191 36.84 -2.82 29.58
CA VAL A 1191 37.68 -3.09 30.77
C VAL A 1191 38.67 -4.23 30.52
N LYS A 1192 39.80 -4.25 31.25
CA LYS A 1192 40.84 -5.29 31.08
C LYS A 1192 40.46 -6.58 31.81
N TRP A 1193 39.90 -6.47 33.01
CA TRP A 1193 39.47 -7.58 33.83
C TRP A 1193 37.97 -7.54 34.10
N LEU A 1194 37.38 -8.72 34.22
CA LEU A 1194 36.10 -8.93 34.89
C LEU A 1194 36.26 -10.12 35.86
N TYR A 1195 35.59 -10.04 36.99
CA TYR A 1195 35.43 -11.18 37.91
C TYR A 1195 34.14 -11.91 37.55
N SER A 1196 34.17 -13.23 37.52
CA SER A 1196 32.99 -14.06 37.32
C SER A 1196 32.95 -15.17 38.36
N ARG A 1197 31.81 -15.28 39.05
CA ARG A 1197 31.48 -16.42 39.91
C ARG A 1197 30.44 -17.28 39.21
N VAL A 1198 30.71 -18.58 39.10
CA VAL A 1198 29.77 -19.58 38.57
C VAL A 1198 29.39 -20.53 39.70
N HIS A 1199 28.10 -20.58 40.03
CA HIS A 1199 27.55 -21.40 41.11
C HIS A 1199 26.62 -22.47 40.52
N THR A 1200 27.00 -23.74 40.68
CA THR A 1200 26.19 -24.89 40.25
C THR A 1200 25.24 -25.26 41.38
N LYS A 1201 23.95 -24.94 41.22
CA LYS A 1201 22.91 -25.24 42.23
C LYS A 1201 22.59 -26.73 42.31
N LEU A 1202 22.51 -27.38 41.14
CA LEU A 1202 22.09 -28.77 41.03
C LEU A 1202 22.62 -29.38 39.73
N VAL A 1203 23.02 -30.65 39.80
CA VAL A 1203 23.09 -31.54 38.64
C VAL A 1203 22.20 -32.75 38.91
N HIS A 1204 21.18 -32.97 38.08
CA HIS A 1204 20.23 -34.08 38.26
C HIS A 1204 19.86 -34.71 36.91
N ASN A 1205 20.11 -36.02 36.76
CA ASN A 1205 19.94 -36.77 35.50
C ASN A 1205 20.60 -36.09 34.29
N GLY A 1206 21.72 -35.38 34.53
CA GLY A 1206 22.42 -34.60 33.53
C GLY A 1206 21.84 -33.21 33.25
N ARG A 1207 20.70 -32.78 33.81
CA ARG A 1207 20.32 -31.36 33.78
C ARG A 1207 21.17 -30.58 34.78
N THR A 1208 21.67 -29.41 34.39
CA THR A 1208 22.46 -28.50 35.23
C THR A 1208 21.71 -27.19 35.43
N ASP A 1209 21.55 -26.77 36.68
CA ASP A 1209 20.97 -25.47 37.02
C ASP A 1209 22.10 -24.57 37.57
N LEU A 1210 22.38 -23.45 36.88
CA LEU A 1210 23.57 -22.61 37.07
C LEU A 1210 23.18 -21.13 37.30
N ASP A 1211 23.86 -20.48 38.24
CA ASP A 1211 23.90 -19.01 38.36
C ASP A 1211 25.30 -18.50 38.01
N VAL A 1212 25.37 -17.38 37.29
CA VAL A 1212 26.64 -16.68 37.03
C VAL A 1212 26.50 -15.20 37.40
N VAL A 1213 27.45 -14.71 38.20
CA VAL A 1213 27.55 -13.30 38.60
C VAL A 1213 28.82 -12.73 38.00
N VAL A 1214 28.72 -11.63 37.26
CA VAL A 1214 29.86 -10.88 36.73
C VAL A 1214 30.00 -9.57 37.50
N LEU A 1215 31.18 -9.35 38.08
CA LEU A 1215 31.57 -8.11 38.76
C LEU A 1215 32.74 -7.44 38.02
N ASP A 1216 32.94 -6.15 38.23
CA ASP A 1216 34.14 -5.43 37.77
C ASP A 1216 35.25 -5.37 38.83
N GLU A 1217 36.31 -4.61 38.53
CA GLU A 1217 37.46 -4.38 39.41
C GLU A 1217 37.11 -3.61 40.70
N GLN A 1218 35.93 -2.98 40.80
CA GLN A 1218 35.43 -2.29 42.00
C GLN A 1218 34.42 -3.16 42.80
N GLY A 1219 33.99 -4.29 42.24
CA GLY A 1219 33.01 -5.18 42.84
C GLY A 1219 31.56 -4.79 42.56
N ASP A 1220 31.30 -3.83 41.67
CA ASP A 1220 29.94 -3.54 41.21
C ASP A 1220 29.44 -4.68 40.31
N VAL A 1221 28.14 -4.95 40.37
CA VAL A 1221 27.51 -5.98 39.52
C VAL A 1221 27.41 -5.46 38.09
N VAL A 1222 28.11 -6.11 37.17
CA VAL A 1222 28.05 -5.84 35.71
C VAL A 1222 26.87 -6.60 35.09
N ALA A 1223 26.77 -7.90 35.37
CA ALA A 1223 25.68 -8.73 34.89
C ALA A 1223 25.34 -9.88 35.84
N LEU A 1224 24.08 -10.29 35.83
CA LEU A 1224 23.56 -11.49 36.48
C LEU A 1224 23.01 -12.42 35.41
N CYS A 1225 23.32 -13.71 35.48
CA CYS A 1225 22.84 -14.70 34.53
C CYS A 1225 22.32 -15.95 35.26
N THR A 1226 21.23 -16.51 34.74
CA THR A 1226 20.68 -17.81 35.19
C THR A 1226 20.53 -18.72 33.98
N GLN A 1227 21.00 -19.96 34.09
CA GLN A 1227 21.04 -20.91 33.00
C GLN A 1227 20.51 -22.28 33.42
N VAL A 1228 19.77 -22.91 32.51
CA VAL A 1228 19.52 -24.36 32.55
C VAL A 1228 20.28 -24.97 31.38
N GLY A 1229 21.08 -26.00 31.66
CA GLY A 1229 21.89 -26.72 30.69
C GLY A 1229 21.71 -28.24 30.79
N LEU A 1230 22.42 -28.96 29.94
CA LEU A 1230 22.59 -30.41 30.03
C LEU A 1230 24.07 -30.77 30.10
N VAL A 1231 24.41 -31.92 30.67
CA VAL A 1231 25.74 -32.56 30.66
C VAL A 1231 25.60 -33.88 29.91
N LEU A 1232 25.98 -33.85 28.64
CA LEU A 1232 25.85 -34.95 27.69
C LEU A 1232 27.23 -35.52 27.35
N SER A 1233 27.34 -36.76 26.86
CA SER A 1233 28.64 -37.21 26.33
C SER A 1233 29.07 -36.39 25.12
N ALA A 1234 30.35 -36.00 25.02
CA ALA A 1234 30.88 -35.27 23.87
C ALA A 1234 30.77 -36.05 22.55
N SER A 1235 30.62 -37.38 22.61
CA SER A 1235 30.27 -38.22 21.45
C SER A 1235 28.97 -37.76 20.75
N ARG A 1236 28.00 -37.21 21.50
CA ARG A 1236 26.76 -36.61 20.96
C ARG A 1236 26.98 -35.25 20.29
N ASN A 1237 28.10 -34.59 20.59
CA ASN A 1237 28.54 -33.39 19.87
C ASN A 1237 29.23 -33.83 18.56
N LEU A 1238 30.27 -34.65 18.63
CA LEU A 1238 31.08 -35.02 17.47
C LEU A 1238 30.40 -35.97 16.46
N GLY A 1239 29.36 -36.70 16.86
CA GLY A 1239 28.65 -37.62 15.97
C GLY A 1239 27.75 -36.90 14.95
N GLN A 1240 27.96 -37.18 13.66
CA GLN A 1240 26.95 -36.91 12.63
C GLN A 1240 25.63 -37.61 12.99
N ARG A 1241 24.50 -36.92 12.78
CA ARG A 1241 23.17 -37.55 12.88
C ARG A 1241 23.08 -38.67 11.85
N LYS A 1242 22.95 -39.92 12.31
CA LYS A 1242 22.52 -41.03 11.44
C LYS A 1242 21.12 -40.73 10.94
N GLY A 1243 21.02 -40.21 9.72
CA GLY A 1243 19.80 -40.31 8.94
C GLY A 1243 19.42 -41.78 8.82
N LYS A 1244 18.24 -42.15 9.32
CA LYS A 1244 17.53 -43.26 8.70
C LYS A 1244 17.05 -42.73 7.35
N LEU A 1245 17.44 -43.44 6.29
CA LEU A 1245 16.79 -43.39 4.98
C LEU A 1245 15.30 -43.76 5.16
#